data_AF-A0A847EIR4-F1
#
_entry.id   AF-A0A847EIR4-F1
#
_cell.length_a   1.000
_cell.length_b   1.000
_cell.length_c   1.000
_cell.angle_alpha   90.00
_cell.angle_beta   90.00
_cell.angle_gamma   90.00
#
_symmetry.space_group_name_H-M   'P 1'
#
loop_
_entity.id
_entity.type
_entity.pdbx_description
1 polymer ?
#
loop_
_entity_poly.entity_id
_entity_poly.type
_entity_poly.pdbx_seq_one_letter_code
_entity_poly.pdbx_strand_id
1 'polypeptide(L)'
;IVIVSNKDEIRYANQAFVTMFGYENETAVRRTSFTRLLPIKQAAGTSINLKQVTEGKPSPSFYQIESETRDGKSKYLIVTRRNVIWEEEFCLHYLFFDITDYRESQEMHKILADNSPVGVFVLQDGRICYANSKFYMMTGYSARELNDMDIVQLVHPDDRDFVKHSIEQMVRDESWPTYNFRFINKNGTIRWALGSAKGIHYNGKDAVVANMTDITEQIQAMEELSYSDAALNSIHEGIYSMDKDFVITRWNPMCVQIFGIQENDAVGKHIWDVLELVENYPQQNEERIQKLFVQGFNREEQQYRTKIGEYWMDVNAQAIMVNGEKSGWITILTDITERKRMENKLRQSEEHIRLLINSMEDIVFTFDTEGRFASFYKVPDEVEEYFKNANIELVGKHYGDILSGDVCAKLDIVFPVILETGENQHFDYLMVINGRQRWFDARMSAIKDSSGQIVEIITVSRDITLRKQTETSLAESEEKIHSLINSMGDIVFSFDLNGTFTHYYQPNENRNLFTRGSHFIGKNFRDVLPALVVEKMEAAVAKVRSGASSQQFDYGLTTDKETRWYNAKISPLLNSTGEIIGITAVNRDITERKEMEDTIEAAASEWETTFDSLTEQVYIIDREYRVVRANKAYAQTLGLNPDDIIGKHCYELVHKRNSPCSDCSAKEVIRCRNKVTKNIDAHSRGKYYQGVTSPIFDDDGNIVSFITSIRDISEIKKIEDQLQQSQILASLGTMVAGIAHEVNNPLGSVLLLSELLLK
;
A
#
# COMPACT_ATOMS: atom_id res chain seq x y z
N ILE A 1 -77.16 -30.01 -98.02
CA ILE A 1 -77.29 -29.69 -99.46
C ILE A 1 -78.49 -28.78 -99.64
N VAL A 2 -78.34 -27.73 -100.45
CA VAL A 2 -79.44 -26.82 -100.82
C VAL A 2 -79.22 -26.29 -102.23
N ILE A 3 -80.31 -26.16 -102.98
CA ILE A 3 -80.36 -25.62 -104.35
C ILE A 3 -81.15 -24.33 -104.31
N VAL A 4 -80.53 -23.26 -104.79
CA VAL A 4 -81.05 -21.88 -104.71
C VAL A 4 -81.18 -21.34 -106.13
N SER A 5 -82.33 -20.77 -106.49
CA SER A 5 -82.53 -20.13 -107.77
C SER A 5 -81.70 -18.85 -107.92
N ASN A 6 -81.60 -18.33 -109.13
CA ASN A 6 -80.98 -17.03 -109.41
C ASN A 6 -81.72 -15.84 -108.75
N LYS A 7 -82.93 -16.05 -108.22
CA LYS A 7 -83.73 -15.07 -107.46
C LYS A 7 -83.59 -15.21 -105.94
N ASP A 8 -82.57 -15.93 -105.48
CA ASP A 8 -82.32 -16.21 -104.06
C ASP A 8 -83.40 -17.08 -103.37
N GLU A 9 -84.24 -17.79 -104.13
CA GLU A 9 -85.25 -18.69 -103.57
C GLU A 9 -84.74 -20.13 -103.50
N ILE A 10 -84.92 -20.80 -102.35
CA ILE A 10 -84.57 -22.21 -102.22
C ILE A 10 -85.56 -23.07 -103.01
N ARG A 11 -85.04 -23.80 -104.00
CA ARG A 11 -85.79 -24.77 -104.81
C ARG A 11 -85.86 -26.14 -104.14
N TYR A 12 -84.76 -26.53 -103.50
CA TYR A 12 -84.62 -27.80 -102.80
C TYR A 12 -83.63 -27.66 -101.63
N ALA A 13 -83.92 -28.28 -100.50
CA ALA A 13 -82.98 -28.45 -99.39
C ALA A 13 -83.14 -29.87 -98.89
N ASN A 14 -82.05 -30.59 -98.69
CA ASN A 14 -82.15 -31.95 -98.15
C ASN A 14 -82.37 -31.94 -96.64
N GLN A 15 -82.89 -33.04 -96.10
CA GLN A 15 -83.10 -33.21 -94.66
C GLN A 15 -81.88 -32.86 -93.79
N ALA A 16 -80.65 -33.19 -94.22
CA ALA A 16 -79.45 -32.86 -93.45
C ALA A 16 -79.23 -31.34 -93.30
N PHE A 17 -79.53 -30.55 -94.34
CA PHE A 17 -79.50 -29.08 -94.25
C PHE A 17 -80.60 -28.55 -93.33
N VAL A 18 -81.82 -29.08 -93.48
CA VAL A 18 -82.98 -28.73 -92.64
C VAL A 18 -82.67 -28.96 -91.16
N THR A 19 -82.13 -30.14 -90.82
CA THR A 19 -81.74 -30.49 -89.45
C THR A 19 -80.56 -29.66 -88.95
N MET A 20 -79.52 -29.46 -89.77
CA MET A 20 -78.32 -28.68 -89.39
C MET A 20 -78.67 -27.26 -88.95
N PHE A 21 -79.65 -26.62 -89.60
CA PHE A 21 -80.05 -25.25 -89.28
C PHE A 21 -81.32 -25.15 -88.42
N GLY A 22 -81.87 -26.28 -87.95
CA GLY A 22 -82.98 -26.30 -86.99
C GLY A 22 -84.37 -26.00 -87.59
N TYR A 23 -84.60 -26.33 -88.86
CA TYR A 23 -85.91 -26.22 -89.51
C TYR A 23 -86.72 -27.52 -89.38
N GLU A 24 -88.05 -27.41 -89.43
CA GLU A 24 -88.95 -28.55 -89.12
C GLU A 24 -89.05 -29.58 -90.25
N ASN A 25 -89.01 -29.14 -91.51
CA ASN A 25 -89.09 -30.00 -92.70
C ASN A 25 -88.62 -29.23 -93.95
N GLU A 26 -88.40 -29.94 -95.06
CA GLU A 26 -87.97 -29.34 -96.34
C GLU A 26 -88.99 -28.30 -96.88
N THR A 27 -90.29 -28.48 -96.60
CA THR A 27 -91.33 -27.52 -97.04
C THR A 27 -91.24 -26.17 -96.34
N ALA A 28 -90.79 -26.12 -95.10
CA ALA A 28 -90.61 -24.87 -94.33
C ALA A 28 -89.50 -23.98 -94.92
N VAL A 29 -88.60 -24.56 -95.72
CA VAL A 29 -87.42 -23.90 -96.27
C VAL A 29 -87.54 -23.71 -97.80
N ARG A 30 -88.62 -24.19 -98.42
CA ARG A 30 -88.83 -24.10 -99.88
C ARG A 30 -89.47 -22.77 -100.25
N ARG A 31 -89.04 -22.16 -101.36
CA ARG A 31 -89.48 -20.83 -101.86
C ARG A 31 -89.24 -19.66 -100.91
N THR A 32 -88.48 -19.86 -99.84
CA THR A 32 -87.99 -18.81 -98.96
C THR A 32 -86.62 -18.32 -99.42
N SER A 33 -86.27 -17.09 -99.04
CA SER A 33 -84.99 -16.49 -99.38
C SER A 33 -83.84 -17.20 -98.66
N PHE A 34 -82.84 -17.65 -99.42
CA PHE A 34 -81.68 -18.38 -98.92
C PHE A 34 -80.81 -17.51 -98.01
N THR A 35 -80.54 -16.26 -98.39
CA THR A 35 -79.78 -15.32 -97.53
C THR A 35 -80.51 -14.93 -96.26
N ARG A 36 -81.85 -15.01 -96.23
CA ARG A 36 -82.64 -14.70 -95.02
C ARG A 36 -82.68 -15.86 -94.02
N LEU A 37 -82.61 -17.09 -94.51
CA LEU A 37 -82.65 -18.30 -93.67
C LEU A 37 -81.31 -18.66 -93.03
N LEU A 38 -80.22 -18.12 -93.56
CA LEU A 38 -78.87 -18.30 -93.04
C LEU A 38 -78.30 -16.93 -92.65
N PRO A 39 -78.46 -16.49 -91.39
CA PRO A 39 -77.77 -15.31 -90.89
C PRO A 39 -76.27 -15.63 -90.82
N ILE A 40 -75.55 -15.29 -91.88
CA ILE A 40 -74.09 -15.44 -91.94
C ILE A 40 -73.50 -14.26 -91.16
N LYS A 41 -72.78 -14.52 -90.06
CA LYS A 41 -72.19 -13.44 -89.24
C LYS A 41 -71.13 -12.61 -90.00
N GLN A 42 -70.58 -13.16 -91.09
CA GLN A 42 -69.73 -12.45 -92.06
C GLN A 42 -70.45 -12.22 -93.42
N ALA A 43 -71.58 -11.51 -93.41
CA ALA A 43 -72.47 -11.30 -94.56
C ALA A 43 -72.04 -10.24 -95.60
N ALA A 44 -70.75 -9.88 -95.70
CA ALA A 44 -70.33 -8.95 -96.76
C ALA A 44 -70.12 -9.64 -98.13
N GLY A 45 -69.76 -10.92 -98.16
CA GLY A 45 -69.37 -11.63 -99.40
C GLY A 45 -70.49 -12.38 -100.13
N THR A 46 -71.51 -12.86 -99.42
CA THR A 46 -72.44 -13.87 -99.98
C THR A 46 -73.52 -13.25 -100.88
N SER A 47 -74.03 -12.07 -100.55
CA SER A 47 -74.94 -11.29 -101.40
C SER A 47 -74.25 -10.75 -102.67
N ILE A 48 -72.95 -10.45 -102.56
CA ILE A 48 -72.09 -10.04 -103.68
C ILE A 48 -71.87 -11.22 -104.64
N ASN A 49 -71.75 -12.45 -104.13
CA ASN A 49 -71.48 -13.67 -104.91
C ASN A 49 -72.69 -14.24 -105.67
N LEU A 50 -73.92 -13.95 -105.26
CA LEU A 50 -75.14 -14.30 -106.03
C LEU A 50 -75.28 -13.37 -107.25
N LYS A 51 -75.09 -12.05 -107.05
CA LYS A 51 -75.09 -11.04 -108.12
C LYS A 51 -73.95 -11.23 -109.13
N GLN A 52 -72.72 -11.44 -108.65
CA GLN A 52 -71.55 -11.62 -109.53
C GLN A 52 -71.70 -12.83 -110.46
N VAL A 53 -72.40 -13.89 -110.04
CA VAL A 53 -72.56 -15.09 -110.87
C VAL A 53 -73.76 -15.02 -111.81
N THR A 54 -74.84 -14.32 -111.45
CA THR A 54 -75.85 -13.93 -112.45
C THR A 54 -75.27 -13.02 -113.54
N GLU A 55 -74.20 -12.29 -113.23
CA GLU A 55 -73.46 -11.41 -114.15
C GLU A 55 -72.26 -12.10 -114.85
N GLY A 56 -72.03 -13.39 -114.63
CA GLY A 56 -70.96 -14.16 -115.30
C GLY A 56 -69.52 -13.92 -114.80
N LYS A 57 -69.33 -13.31 -113.63
CA LYS A 57 -68.00 -13.04 -113.02
C LYS A 57 -67.49 -14.25 -112.21
N PRO A 58 -66.16 -14.51 -112.20
CA PRO A 58 -65.56 -15.58 -111.40
C PRO A 58 -65.72 -15.33 -109.89
N SER A 59 -66.17 -16.34 -109.16
CA SER A 59 -66.41 -16.30 -107.71
C SER A 59 -65.93 -17.62 -107.08
N PRO A 60 -65.32 -17.61 -105.87
CA PRO A 60 -64.75 -18.81 -105.27
C PRO A 60 -65.82 -19.88 -104.98
N SER A 61 -65.55 -21.10 -105.39
CA SER A 61 -66.43 -22.27 -105.22
C SER A 61 -66.28 -22.99 -103.86
N PHE A 62 -65.35 -22.53 -103.02
CA PHE A 62 -65.03 -23.10 -101.70
C PHE A 62 -64.66 -21.98 -100.71
N TYR A 63 -65.30 -21.93 -99.53
CA TYR A 63 -64.97 -20.98 -98.45
C TYR A 63 -65.56 -21.44 -97.10
N GLN A 64 -65.05 -20.91 -95.99
CA GLN A 64 -65.57 -21.17 -94.64
C GLN A 64 -66.45 -20.01 -94.17
N ILE A 65 -67.51 -20.32 -93.44
CA ILE A 65 -68.41 -19.32 -92.84
C ILE A 65 -68.75 -19.68 -91.40
N GLU A 66 -69.14 -18.67 -90.64
CA GLU A 66 -69.88 -18.85 -89.39
C GLU A 66 -71.34 -18.45 -89.64
N SER A 67 -72.25 -19.36 -89.34
CA SER A 67 -73.68 -19.15 -89.48
C SER A 67 -74.37 -19.46 -88.17
N GLU A 68 -75.44 -18.73 -87.90
CA GLU A 68 -76.32 -19.02 -86.77
C GLU A 68 -77.46 -19.95 -87.22
N THR A 69 -77.77 -20.95 -86.41
CA THR A 69 -78.95 -21.83 -86.59
C THR A 69 -80.22 -21.14 -86.08
N ARG A 70 -81.40 -21.66 -86.42
CA ARG A 70 -82.70 -21.09 -86.00
C ARG A 70 -82.85 -20.99 -84.46
N ASP A 71 -82.19 -21.86 -83.70
CA ASP A 71 -82.18 -21.89 -82.23
C ASP A 71 -81.06 -21.01 -81.61
N GLY A 72 -80.36 -20.21 -82.41
CA GLY A 72 -79.39 -19.21 -81.92
C GLY A 72 -77.97 -19.74 -81.67
N LYS A 73 -77.66 -20.98 -82.10
CA LYS A 73 -76.31 -21.55 -81.94
C LYS A 73 -75.42 -21.16 -83.12
N SER A 74 -74.20 -20.74 -82.82
CA SER A 74 -73.17 -20.56 -83.85
C SER A 74 -72.69 -21.92 -84.35
N LYS A 75 -72.60 -22.06 -85.68
CA LYS A 75 -72.02 -23.21 -86.35
C LYS A 75 -70.92 -22.75 -87.30
N TYR A 76 -69.78 -23.45 -87.27
CA TYR A 76 -68.68 -23.24 -88.20
C TYR A 76 -68.82 -24.20 -89.37
N LEU A 77 -68.96 -23.66 -90.57
CA LEU A 77 -69.29 -24.44 -91.76
C LEU A 77 -68.29 -24.23 -92.88
N ILE A 78 -67.93 -25.32 -93.57
CA ILE A 78 -67.26 -25.26 -94.87
C ILE A 78 -68.31 -25.33 -95.96
N VAL A 79 -68.31 -24.38 -96.88
CA VAL A 79 -69.30 -24.27 -97.96
C VAL A 79 -68.62 -24.51 -99.30
N THR A 80 -69.21 -25.41 -100.10
CA THR A 80 -68.86 -25.60 -101.50
C THR A 80 -70.05 -25.35 -102.40
N ARG A 81 -69.79 -24.81 -103.60
CA ARG A 81 -70.82 -24.33 -104.52
C ARG A 81 -70.54 -24.77 -105.95
N ARG A 82 -71.60 -25.15 -106.70
CA ARG A 82 -71.55 -25.39 -108.16
C ARG A 82 -72.85 -24.92 -108.85
N ASN A 83 -72.76 -24.65 -110.15
CA ASN A 83 -73.93 -24.30 -110.98
C ASN A 83 -74.65 -25.57 -111.44
N VAL A 84 -75.98 -25.56 -111.48
CA VAL A 84 -76.81 -26.70 -111.91
C VAL A 84 -78.08 -26.20 -112.62
N ILE A 85 -78.60 -26.97 -113.59
CA ILE A 85 -79.93 -26.73 -114.15
C ILE A 85 -80.90 -27.62 -113.36
N TRP A 86 -81.94 -27.02 -112.77
CA TRP A 86 -82.94 -27.71 -111.96
C TRP A 86 -84.34 -27.27 -112.40
N GLU A 87 -85.21 -28.22 -112.77
CA GLU A 87 -86.55 -27.94 -113.31
C GLU A 87 -86.54 -26.86 -114.42
N GLU A 88 -85.61 -26.98 -115.37
CA GLU A 88 -85.38 -26.06 -116.49
C GLU A 88 -84.93 -24.63 -116.11
N GLU A 89 -84.65 -24.38 -114.83
CA GLU A 89 -84.14 -23.09 -114.31
C GLU A 89 -82.66 -23.20 -113.89
N PHE A 90 -81.88 -22.14 -114.14
CA PHE A 90 -80.49 -22.05 -113.67
C PHE A 90 -80.44 -21.82 -112.15
N CYS A 91 -79.83 -22.74 -111.43
CA CYS A 91 -79.75 -22.74 -109.97
C CYS A 91 -78.32 -22.95 -109.45
N LEU A 92 -78.09 -22.62 -108.19
CA LEU A 92 -76.84 -22.82 -107.45
C LEU A 92 -77.00 -23.94 -106.44
N HIS A 93 -76.15 -24.96 -106.53
CA HIS A 93 -76.08 -26.07 -105.58
C HIS A 93 -74.99 -25.79 -104.53
N TYR A 94 -75.40 -25.66 -103.27
CA TYR A 94 -74.53 -25.49 -102.11
C TYR A 94 -74.46 -26.77 -101.25
N LEU A 95 -73.24 -27.12 -100.84
CA LEU A 95 -72.93 -28.21 -99.92
C LEU A 95 -72.22 -27.63 -98.70
N PHE A 96 -72.68 -28.01 -97.51
CA PHE A 96 -72.21 -27.52 -96.22
C PHE A 96 -71.63 -28.68 -95.40
N PHE A 97 -70.48 -28.48 -94.78
CA PHE A 97 -69.88 -29.39 -93.81
C PHE A 97 -69.74 -28.68 -92.46
N ASP A 98 -70.27 -29.27 -91.39
CA ASP A 98 -70.12 -28.75 -90.02
C ASP A 98 -68.76 -29.16 -89.44
N ILE A 99 -68.00 -28.17 -88.97
CA ILE A 99 -66.67 -28.34 -88.35
C ILE A 99 -66.62 -27.76 -86.92
N THR A 100 -67.76 -27.54 -86.29
CA THR A 100 -67.88 -26.86 -84.98
C THR A 100 -67.10 -27.58 -83.88
N ASP A 101 -67.36 -28.88 -83.67
CA ASP A 101 -66.73 -29.68 -82.60
C ASP A 101 -65.19 -29.71 -82.72
N TYR A 102 -64.68 -29.75 -83.96
CA TYR A 102 -63.25 -29.73 -84.24
C TYR A 102 -62.60 -28.40 -83.86
N ARG A 103 -63.28 -27.28 -84.14
CA ARG A 103 -62.76 -25.94 -83.83
C ARG A 103 -62.81 -25.65 -82.32
N GLU A 104 -63.90 -26.01 -81.64
CA GLU A 104 -64.05 -25.81 -80.21
C GLU A 104 -63.01 -26.62 -79.40
N SER A 105 -62.73 -27.87 -79.80
CA SER A 105 -61.67 -28.68 -79.17
C SER A 105 -60.27 -28.06 -79.33
N GLN A 106 -59.96 -27.50 -80.50
CA GLN A 106 -58.70 -26.80 -80.75
C GLN A 106 -58.53 -25.54 -79.90
N GLU A 107 -59.60 -24.75 -79.72
CA GLU A 107 -59.57 -23.55 -78.88
C GLU A 107 -59.46 -23.88 -77.39
N MET A 108 -60.17 -24.92 -76.91
CA MET A 108 -60.12 -25.35 -75.51
C MET A 108 -58.73 -25.87 -75.10
N HIS A 109 -58.07 -26.66 -75.93
CA HIS A 109 -56.71 -27.14 -75.64
C HIS A 109 -55.70 -26.00 -75.51
N LYS A 110 -55.84 -24.96 -76.35
CA LYS A 110 -55.00 -23.77 -76.30
C LYS A 110 -55.19 -22.98 -75.00
N ILE A 111 -56.44 -22.78 -74.57
CA ILE A 111 -56.77 -22.07 -73.33
C ILE A 111 -56.24 -22.80 -72.09
N LEU A 112 -56.38 -24.13 -72.04
CA LEU A 112 -55.91 -24.94 -70.90
C LEU A 112 -54.38 -24.88 -70.76
N ALA A 113 -53.65 -24.92 -71.87
CA ALA A 113 -52.20 -24.81 -71.85
C ALA A 113 -51.73 -23.41 -71.42
N ASP A 114 -52.38 -22.35 -71.90
CA ASP A 114 -51.97 -20.96 -71.62
C ASP A 114 -52.30 -20.49 -70.19
N ASN A 115 -53.33 -21.04 -69.54
CA ASN A 115 -53.69 -20.72 -68.14
C ASN A 115 -52.99 -21.61 -67.09
N SER A 116 -52.08 -22.48 -67.50
CA SER A 116 -51.33 -23.31 -66.55
C SER A 116 -50.39 -22.44 -65.68
N PRO A 117 -50.37 -22.62 -64.34
CA PRO A 117 -49.45 -21.90 -63.45
C PRO A 117 -47.99 -22.33 -63.63
N VAL A 118 -47.77 -23.47 -64.30
CA VAL A 118 -46.45 -23.98 -64.68
C VAL A 118 -46.17 -23.73 -66.16
N GLY A 119 -44.90 -23.49 -66.49
CA GLY A 119 -44.45 -23.33 -67.87
C GLY A 119 -44.39 -24.69 -68.53
N VAL A 120 -45.21 -24.93 -69.54
CA VAL A 120 -45.27 -26.21 -70.27
C VAL A 120 -44.62 -26.02 -71.63
N PHE A 121 -43.72 -26.92 -71.99
CA PHE A 121 -43.03 -26.90 -73.28
C PHE A 121 -42.81 -28.31 -73.81
N VAL A 122 -42.67 -28.43 -75.13
CA VAL A 122 -42.38 -29.69 -75.82
C VAL A 122 -41.03 -29.57 -76.50
N LEU A 123 -40.21 -30.60 -76.33
CA LEU A 123 -38.89 -30.74 -76.93
C LEU A 123 -38.90 -31.83 -77.99
N GLN A 124 -38.29 -31.56 -79.14
CA GLN A 124 -37.98 -32.54 -80.19
C GLN A 124 -36.52 -32.37 -80.61
N ASP A 125 -35.76 -33.46 -80.65
CA ASP A 125 -34.33 -33.43 -80.96
C ASP A 125 -33.54 -32.42 -80.08
N GLY A 126 -33.95 -32.24 -78.82
CA GLY A 126 -33.38 -31.28 -77.86
C GLY A 126 -33.84 -29.82 -78.03
N ARG A 127 -34.71 -29.53 -79.00
CA ARG A 127 -35.17 -28.18 -79.34
C ARG A 127 -36.62 -27.94 -78.96
N ILE A 128 -36.93 -26.73 -78.51
CA ILE A 128 -38.28 -26.33 -78.12
C ILE A 128 -39.14 -26.15 -79.38
N CYS A 129 -40.16 -26.99 -79.55
CA CYS A 129 -41.10 -26.91 -80.68
C CYS A 129 -42.47 -26.36 -80.27
N TYR A 130 -42.77 -26.34 -78.98
CA TYR A 130 -43.96 -25.74 -78.41
C TYR A 130 -43.66 -25.23 -77.01
N ALA A 131 -44.25 -24.10 -76.63
CA ALA A 131 -44.27 -23.61 -75.27
C ALA A 131 -45.56 -22.84 -75.00
N ASN A 132 -46.03 -22.85 -73.76
CA ASN A 132 -47.17 -22.06 -73.33
C ASN A 132 -46.78 -20.64 -72.88
N SER A 133 -47.78 -19.79 -72.70
CA SER A 133 -47.60 -18.40 -72.26
C SER A 133 -46.79 -18.25 -70.96
N LYS A 134 -46.95 -19.17 -70.02
CA LYS A 134 -46.26 -19.12 -68.73
C LYS A 134 -44.75 -19.39 -68.85
N PHE A 135 -44.33 -20.27 -69.77
CA PHE A 135 -42.91 -20.51 -70.06
C PHE A 135 -42.24 -19.29 -70.72
N TYR A 136 -42.93 -18.57 -71.61
CA TYR A 136 -42.43 -17.31 -72.18
C TYR A 136 -42.20 -16.25 -71.10
N MET A 137 -43.15 -16.11 -70.16
CA MET A 137 -43.02 -15.14 -69.06
C MET A 137 -41.86 -15.49 -68.12
N MET A 138 -41.65 -16.76 -67.79
CA MET A 138 -40.56 -17.18 -66.91
C MET A 138 -39.17 -17.01 -67.52
N THR A 139 -39.02 -17.35 -68.80
CA THR A 139 -37.72 -17.30 -69.49
C THR A 139 -37.43 -15.92 -70.08
N GLY A 140 -38.44 -15.08 -70.28
CA GLY A 140 -38.33 -13.74 -70.88
C GLY A 140 -38.14 -13.75 -72.40
N TYR A 141 -38.17 -14.92 -73.04
CA TYR A 141 -38.06 -15.07 -74.49
C TYR A 141 -39.43 -15.11 -75.15
N SER A 142 -39.53 -14.53 -76.34
CA SER A 142 -40.75 -14.59 -77.14
C SER A 142 -40.92 -15.94 -77.83
N ALA A 143 -42.14 -16.29 -78.23
CA ALA A 143 -42.45 -17.53 -78.95
C ALA A 143 -41.59 -17.74 -80.21
N ARG A 144 -41.25 -16.66 -80.94
CA ARG A 144 -40.38 -16.74 -82.11
C ARG A 144 -38.92 -17.03 -81.78
N GLU A 145 -38.45 -16.60 -80.60
CA GLU A 145 -37.08 -16.80 -80.15
C GLU A 145 -36.87 -18.17 -79.52
N LEU A 146 -37.89 -18.70 -78.82
CA LEU A 146 -37.83 -20.03 -78.22
C LEU A 146 -38.05 -21.14 -79.24
N ASN A 147 -38.82 -20.90 -80.29
CA ASN A 147 -39.05 -21.93 -81.30
C ASN A 147 -37.73 -22.33 -81.97
N ASP A 148 -37.41 -23.62 -81.94
CA ASP A 148 -36.16 -24.22 -82.42
C ASP A 148 -34.90 -23.93 -81.56
N MET A 149 -35.07 -23.24 -80.42
CA MET A 149 -33.99 -23.04 -79.45
C MET A 149 -33.67 -24.35 -78.72
N ASP A 150 -32.39 -24.64 -78.56
CA ASP A 150 -31.91 -25.75 -77.75
C ASP A 150 -32.13 -25.43 -76.26
N ILE A 151 -32.86 -26.30 -75.55
CA ILE A 151 -33.20 -26.12 -74.14
C ILE A 151 -31.98 -25.99 -73.24
N VAL A 152 -30.85 -26.60 -73.61
CA VAL A 152 -29.59 -26.55 -72.85
C VAL A 152 -29.05 -25.12 -72.76
N GLN A 153 -29.41 -24.24 -73.71
CA GLN A 153 -29.04 -22.83 -73.69
C GLN A 153 -29.72 -22.05 -72.55
N LEU A 154 -30.91 -22.49 -72.13
CA LEU A 154 -31.65 -21.92 -71.01
C LEU A 154 -31.19 -22.48 -69.67
N VAL A 155 -30.36 -23.53 -69.63
CA VAL A 155 -29.88 -24.17 -68.41
C VAL A 155 -28.50 -23.63 -68.02
N HIS A 156 -28.30 -23.42 -66.71
CA HIS A 156 -27.01 -22.99 -66.16
C HIS A 156 -25.90 -23.99 -66.52
N PRO A 157 -24.68 -23.54 -66.91
CA PRO A 157 -23.59 -24.41 -67.37
C PRO A 157 -23.36 -25.69 -66.57
N ASP A 158 -23.31 -25.58 -65.24
CA ASP A 158 -23.09 -26.72 -64.33
C ASP A 158 -24.22 -27.77 -64.38
N ASP A 159 -25.44 -27.38 -64.72
CA ASP A 159 -26.63 -28.23 -64.68
C ASP A 159 -26.95 -28.81 -66.08
N ARG A 160 -26.21 -28.39 -67.13
CA ARG A 160 -26.46 -28.74 -68.54
C ARG A 160 -26.29 -30.22 -68.83
N ASP A 161 -25.19 -30.81 -68.36
CA ASP A 161 -24.87 -32.22 -68.63
C ASP A 161 -25.94 -33.13 -68.01
N PHE A 162 -26.38 -32.79 -66.80
CA PHE A 162 -27.47 -33.47 -66.12
C PHE A 162 -28.76 -33.36 -66.94
N VAL A 163 -29.24 -32.15 -67.26
CA VAL A 163 -30.51 -31.95 -67.99
C VAL A 163 -30.48 -32.56 -69.39
N LYS A 164 -29.34 -32.49 -70.09
CA LYS A 164 -29.18 -33.11 -71.42
C LYS A 164 -29.26 -34.62 -71.36
N HIS A 165 -28.50 -35.25 -70.45
CA HIS A 165 -28.60 -36.68 -70.20
C HIS A 165 -30.03 -37.06 -69.83
N SER A 166 -30.72 -36.16 -69.12
CA SER A 166 -32.08 -36.40 -68.71
C SER A 166 -33.07 -36.53 -69.87
N ILE A 167 -33.02 -35.57 -70.78
CA ILE A 167 -33.92 -35.53 -71.94
C ILE A 167 -33.65 -36.73 -72.87
N GLU A 168 -32.39 -37.13 -73.05
CA GLU A 168 -32.01 -38.28 -73.90
C GLU A 168 -32.57 -39.62 -73.38
N GLN A 169 -32.66 -39.80 -72.06
CA GLN A 169 -33.25 -41.01 -71.47
C GLN A 169 -34.78 -41.04 -71.58
N MET A 170 -35.46 -39.89 -71.46
CA MET A 170 -36.94 -39.81 -71.49
C MET A 170 -37.56 -40.15 -72.85
N VAL A 171 -36.83 -39.94 -73.94
CA VAL A 171 -37.25 -40.33 -75.30
C VAL A 171 -37.43 -41.86 -75.42
N ARG A 172 -36.86 -42.64 -74.48
CA ARG A 172 -36.94 -44.11 -74.43
C ARG A 172 -38.02 -44.66 -73.49
N ASP A 173 -39.09 -43.89 -73.26
CA ASP A 173 -40.39 -44.29 -72.66
C ASP A 173 -40.53 -44.32 -71.12
N GLU A 174 -39.69 -43.61 -70.35
CA GLU A 174 -39.85 -43.46 -68.88
C GLU A 174 -40.22 -42.04 -68.43
N SER A 175 -41.05 -41.93 -67.38
CA SER A 175 -41.38 -40.66 -66.70
C SER A 175 -40.34 -40.29 -65.65
N TRP A 176 -39.96 -39.00 -65.55
CA TRP A 176 -38.95 -38.57 -64.58
C TRP A 176 -39.56 -37.88 -63.35
N PRO A 177 -39.12 -38.22 -62.11
CA PRO A 177 -39.45 -37.45 -60.91
C PRO A 177 -39.00 -35.98 -60.95
N THR A 178 -39.67 -35.13 -60.18
CA THR A 178 -39.40 -33.69 -60.16
C THR A 178 -37.98 -33.39 -59.63
N TYR A 179 -37.24 -32.48 -60.25
CA TYR A 179 -35.87 -32.08 -59.85
C TYR A 179 -35.64 -30.57 -59.96
N ASN A 180 -34.74 -30.06 -59.11
CA ASN A 180 -34.37 -28.64 -59.05
C ASN A 180 -33.11 -28.35 -59.88
N PHE A 181 -33.18 -27.45 -60.85
CA PHE A 181 -32.03 -27.01 -61.64
C PHE A 181 -32.05 -25.50 -61.84
N ARG A 182 -30.89 -24.91 -62.15
CA ARG A 182 -30.78 -23.48 -62.41
C ARG A 182 -31.00 -23.21 -63.90
N PHE A 183 -31.87 -22.25 -64.20
CA PHE A 183 -32.08 -21.75 -65.55
C PHE A 183 -31.69 -20.28 -65.64
N ILE A 184 -31.28 -19.86 -66.83
CA ILE A 184 -30.85 -18.49 -67.13
C ILE A 184 -31.90 -17.89 -68.04
N ASN A 185 -32.53 -16.80 -67.61
CA ASN A 185 -33.50 -16.08 -68.43
C ASN A 185 -32.79 -15.17 -69.44
N LYS A 186 -33.55 -14.54 -70.35
CA LYS A 186 -33.01 -13.66 -71.41
C LYS A 186 -32.14 -12.51 -70.89
N ASN A 187 -32.39 -12.03 -69.68
CA ASN A 187 -31.66 -10.93 -69.07
C ASN A 187 -30.36 -11.40 -68.38
N GLY A 188 -30.03 -12.69 -68.44
CA GLY A 188 -28.84 -13.27 -67.85
C GLY A 188 -28.96 -13.56 -66.35
N THR A 189 -30.14 -13.36 -65.74
CA THR A 189 -30.33 -13.67 -64.31
C THR A 189 -30.53 -15.17 -64.11
N ILE A 190 -29.82 -15.73 -63.15
CA ILE A 190 -29.92 -17.13 -62.75
C ILE A 190 -31.13 -17.27 -61.82
N ARG A 191 -31.98 -18.26 -62.11
CA ARG A 191 -33.20 -18.57 -61.34
C ARG A 191 -33.28 -20.08 -61.10
N TRP A 192 -33.98 -20.49 -60.06
CA TRP A 192 -34.20 -21.90 -59.74
C TRP A 192 -35.52 -22.40 -60.32
N ALA A 193 -35.45 -23.53 -61.00
CA ALA A 193 -36.60 -24.21 -61.59
C ALA A 193 -36.78 -25.60 -60.97
N LEU A 194 -38.00 -25.92 -60.58
CA LEU A 194 -38.47 -27.28 -60.33
C LEU A 194 -39.10 -27.78 -61.63
N GLY A 195 -38.47 -28.76 -62.28
CA GLY A 195 -38.96 -29.32 -63.54
C GLY A 195 -39.31 -30.81 -63.46
N SER A 196 -40.29 -31.21 -64.26
CA SER A 196 -40.58 -32.62 -64.55
C SER A 196 -40.88 -32.79 -66.03
N ALA A 197 -40.63 -33.98 -66.57
CA ALA A 197 -40.80 -34.23 -67.98
C ALA A 197 -41.15 -35.68 -68.29
N LYS A 198 -41.78 -35.90 -69.45
CA LYS A 198 -42.29 -37.19 -69.91
C LYS A 198 -42.19 -37.31 -71.43
N GLY A 199 -41.80 -38.50 -71.92
CA GLY A 199 -41.83 -38.83 -73.34
C GLY A 199 -43.26 -38.87 -73.92
N ILE A 200 -43.43 -38.33 -75.13
CA ILE A 200 -44.67 -38.34 -75.91
C ILE A 200 -44.36 -38.49 -77.41
N HIS A 201 -45.35 -38.84 -78.22
CA HIS A 201 -45.26 -38.69 -79.67
C HIS A 201 -45.95 -37.39 -80.10
N TYR A 202 -45.23 -36.53 -80.84
CA TYR A 202 -45.73 -35.24 -81.32
C TYR A 202 -45.37 -35.06 -82.80
N ASN A 203 -46.34 -34.69 -83.65
CA ASN A 203 -46.14 -34.53 -85.11
C ASN A 203 -45.42 -35.70 -85.81
N GLY A 204 -45.67 -36.95 -85.36
CA GLY A 204 -45.09 -38.16 -85.97
C GLY A 204 -43.64 -38.47 -85.58
N LYS A 205 -43.07 -37.77 -84.59
CA LYS A 205 -41.74 -38.02 -84.02
C LYS A 205 -41.80 -38.13 -82.50
N ASP A 206 -40.80 -38.80 -81.91
CA ASP A 206 -40.61 -38.80 -80.47
C ASP A 206 -40.30 -37.40 -79.96
N ALA A 207 -40.90 -37.05 -78.83
CA ALA A 207 -40.81 -35.75 -78.21
C ALA A 207 -40.87 -35.88 -76.68
N VAL A 208 -40.51 -34.83 -75.96
CA VAL A 208 -40.61 -34.77 -74.50
C VAL A 208 -41.47 -33.58 -74.13
N VAL A 209 -42.57 -33.82 -73.41
CA VAL A 209 -43.33 -32.74 -72.76
C VAL A 209 -42.74 -32.50 -71.37
N ALA A 210 -42.36 -31.27 -71.10
CA ALA A 210 -41.77 -30.85 -69.86
C ALA A 210 -42.59 -29.71 -69.24
N ASN A 211 -42.61 -29.67 -67.92
CA ASN A 211 -43.09 -28.54 -67.16
C ASN A 211 -41.98 -27.94 -66.30
N MET A 212 -42.08 -26.65 -66.02
CA MET A 212 -41.13 -25.89 -65.23
C MET A 212 -41.87 -24.91 -64.32
N THR A 213 -41.51 -24.93 -63.04
CA THR A 213 -41.99 -23.99 -62.02
C THR A 213 -40.81 -23.23 -61.45
N ASP A 214 -40.89 -21.90 -61.41
CA ASP A 214 -39.86 -21.08 -60.76
C ASP A 214 -40.00 -21.16 -59.24
N ILE A 215 -38.94 -21.60 -58.55
CA ILE A 215 -38.87 -21.77 -57.09
C ILE A 215 -37.82 -20.85 -56.45
N THR A 216 -37.35 -19.82 -57.17
CA THR A 216 -36.27 -18.93 -56.71
C THR A 216 -36.59 -18.25 -55.38
N GLU A 217 -37.79 -17.67 -55.25
CA GLU A 217 -38.23 -16.99 -54.02
C GLU A 217 -38.28 -17.95 -52.82
N GLN A 218 -38.61 -19.22 -53.06
CA GLN A 218 -38.73 -20.23 -52.02
C GLN A 218 -37.35 -20.69 -51.50
N ILE A 219 -36.37 -20.85 -52.39
CA ILE A 219 -34.99 -21.16 -52.02
C ILE A 219 -34.38 -19.98 -51.25
N GLN A 220 -34.56 -18.74 -51.74
CA GLN A 220 -34.02 -17.53 -51.09
C GLN A 220 -34.58 -17.33 -49.67
N ALA A 221 -35.89 -17.49 -49.47
CA ALA A 221 -36.51 -17.38 -48.15
C ALA A 221 -35.97 -18.43 -47.16
N MET A 222 -35.67 -19.65 -47.64
CA MET A 222 -35.13 -20.72 -46.81
C MET A 222 -33.66 -20.47 -46.42
N GLU A 223 -32.86 -19.92 -47.34
CA GLU A 223 -31.48 -19.51 -47.08
C GLU A 223 -31.41 -18.33 -46.10
N GLU A 224 -32.27 -17.33 -46.23
CA GLU A 224 -32.35 -16.19 -45.29
C GLU A 224 -32.68 -16.63 -43.86
N LEU A 225 -33.62 -17.58 -43.70
CA LEU A 225 -33.96 -18.15 -42.40
C LEU A 225 -32.77 -18.91 -41.79
N SER A 226 -32.09 -19.75 -42.59
CA SER A 226 -30.91 -20.49 -42.15
C SER A 226 -29.75 -19.56 -41.78
N TYR A 227 -29.56 -18.46 -42.49
CA TYR A 227 -28.53 -17.47 -42.19
C TYR A 227 -28.84 -16.74 -40.88
N SER A 228 -30.10 -16.37 -40.64
CA SER A 228 -30.52 -15.74 -39.38
C SER A 228 -30.27 -16.64 -38.16
N ASP A 229 -30.61 -17.94 -38.26
CA ASP A 229 -30.36 -18.91 -37.20
C ASP A 229 -28.86 -19.14 -36.96
N ALA A 230 -28.06 -19.24 -38.03
CA ALA A 230 -26.60 -19.38 -37.93
C ALA A 230 -25.95 -18.14 -37.31
N ALA A 231 -26.39 -16.93 -37.68
CA ALA A 231 -25.89 -15.68 -37.13
C ALA A 231 -26.12 -15.61 -35.62
N LEU A 232 -27.34 -15.89 -35.13
CA LEU A 232 -27.66 -15.89 -33.70
C LEU A 232 -26.82 -16.91 -32.90
N ASN A 233 -26.54 -18.07 -33.48
CA ASN A 233 -25.73 -19.11 -32.84
C ASN A 233 -24.23 -18.82 -32.84
N SER A 234 -23.75 -17.93 -33.70
CA SER A 234 -22.34 -17.53 -33.80
C SER A 234 -21.95 -16.40 -32.84
N ILE A 235 -22.93 -15.73 -32.22
CA ILE A 235 -22.67 -14.61 -31.30
C ILE A 235 -22.19 -15.14 -29.95
N HIS A 236 -21.07 -14.62 -29.47
CA HIS A 236 -20.46 -14.94 -28.17
C HIS A 236 -21.11 -14.21 -26.98
N GLU A 237 -22.36 -13.80 -27.11
CA GLU A 237 -23.16 -13.19 -26.05
C GLU A 237 -24.37 -14.07 -25.77
N GLY A 238 -24.84 -14.11 -24.52
CA GLY A 238 -26.06 -14.82 -24.17
C GLY A 238 -27.25 -14.11 -24.79
N ILE A 239 -27.93 -14.74 -25.74
CA ILE A 239 -29.11 -14.16 -26.40
C ILE A 239 -30.30 -15.08 -26.14
N TYR A 240 -31.36 -14.50 -25.60
CA TYR A 240 -32.66 -15.16 -25.52
C TYR A 240 -33.75 -14.19 -25.92
N SER A 241 -34.83 -14.73 -26.48
CA SER A 241 -36.06 -13.98 -26.72
C SER A 241 -37.19 -14.54 -25.89
N MET A 242 -38.17 -13.69 -25.60
CA MET A 242 -39.38 -14.05 -24.86
C MET A 242 -40.61 -13.40 -25.48
N ASP A 243 -41.76 -14.05 -25.35
CA ASP A 243 -43.04 -13.48 -25.80
C ASP A 243 -43.59 -12.45 -24.81
N LYS A 244 -44.78 -11.92 -25.10
CA LYS A 244 -45.49 -10.92 -24.27
C LYS A 244 -45.82 -11.38 -22.83
N ASP A 245 -45.85 -12.69 -22.61
CA ASP A 245 -46.13 -13.33 -21.33
C ASP A 245 -44.83 -13.77 -20.63
N PHE A 246 -43.68 -13.26 -21.09
CA PHE A 246 -42.33 -13.55 -20.61
C PHE A 246 -41.94 -15.03 -20.67
N VAL A 247 -42.55 -15.77 -21.59
CA VAL A 247 -42.17 -17.15 -21.88
C VAL A 247 -41.02 -17.13 -22.86
N ILE A 248 -39.94 -17.85 -22.55
CA ILE A 248 -38.74 -17.90 -23.40
C ILE A 248 -39.09 -18.59 -24.72
N THR A 249 -38.86 -17.90 -25.84
CA THR A 249 -39.13 -18.40 -27.20
C THR A 249 -37.88 -18.85 -27.93
N ARG A 250 -36.71 -18.29 -27.58
CA ARG A 250 -35.40 -18.74 -28.10
C ARG A 250 -34.33 -18.65 -27.04
N TRP A 251 -33.32 -19.52 -27.14
CA TRP A 251 -32.23 -19.61 -26.18
C TRP A 251 -30.95 -20.04 -26.89
N ASN A 252 -30.01 -19.12 -27.08
CA ASN A 252 -28.80 -19.42 -27.85
C ASN A 252 -27.80 -20.29 -27.06
N PRO A 253 -26.80 -20.88 -27.75
CA PRO A 253 -25.80 -21.75 -27.09
C PRO A 253 -24.99 -21.06 -25.99
N MET A 254 -24.77 -19.74 -26.09
CA MET A 254 -24.04 -19.01 -25.06
C MET A 254 -24.84 -18.92 -23.76
N CYS A 255 -26.18 -18.79 -23.82
CA CYS A 255 -27.02 -18.91 -22.63
C CYS A 255 -26.88 -20.29 -21.94
N VAL A 256 -26.64 -21.36 -22.70
CA VAL A 256 -26.35 -22.69 -22.13
C VAL A 256 -25.02 -22.68 -21.36
N GLN A 257 -23.99 -22.02 -21.91
CA GLN A 257 -22.69 -21.89 -21.25
C GLN A 257 -22.77 -21.02 -19.99
N ILE A 258 -23.52 -19.92 -20.03
CA ILE A 258 -23.66 -18.97 -18.93
C ILE A 258 -24.51 -19.57 -17.79
N PHE A 259 -25.68 -20.10 -18.12
CA PHE A 259 -26.66 -20.52 -17.11
C PHE A 259 -26.57 -22.01 -16.75
N GLY A 260 -25.95 -22.84 -17.59
CA GLY A 260 -25.93 -24.29 -17.44
C GLY A 260 -27.30 -24.94 -17.71
N ILE A 261 -28.19 -24.25 -18.42
CA ILE A 261 -29.56 -24.70 -18.74
C ILE A 261 -29.63 -24.96 -20.23
N GLN A 262 -30.01 -26.19 -20.61
CA GLN A 262 -30.17 -26.58 -22.00
C GLN A 262 -31.34 -25.84 -22.64
N GLU A 263 -31.28 -25.58 -23.94
CA GLU A 263 -32.35 -24.89 -24.69
C GLU A 263 -33.72 -25.54 -24.47
N ASN A 264 -33.80 -26.87 -24.56
CA ASN A 264 -35.04 -27.64 -24.35
C ASN A 264 -35.63 -27.49 -22.93
N ASP A 265 -34.79 -27.11 -21.95
CA ASP A 265 -35.22 -26.89 -20.57
C ASP A 265 -35.57 -25.42 -20.29
N ALA A 266 -35.18 -24.49 -21.17
CA ALA A 266 -35.43 -23.06 -21.04
C ALA A 266 -36.61 -22.60 -21.91
N VAL A 267 -36.64 -23.01 -23.18
CA VAL A 267 -37.68 -22.62 -24.14
C VAL A 267 -39.04 -23.17 -23.69
N GLY A 268 -40.06 -22.32 -23.74
CA GLY A 268 -41.42 -22.63 -23.31
C GLY A 268 -41.67 -22.45 -21.80
N LYS A 269 -40.65 -22.08 -21.01
CA LYS A 269 -40.81 -21.75 -19.59
C LYS A 269 -40.83 -20.25 -19.37
N HIS A 270 -41.45 -19.85 -18.26
CA HIS A 270 -41.46 -18.46 -17.82
C HIS A 270 -40.04 -18.05 -17.38
N ILE A 271 -39.58 -16.85 -17.76
CA ILE A 271 -38.21 -16.38 -17.49
C ILE A 271 -37.80 -16.45 -16.01
N TRP A 272 -38.72 -16.13 -15.09
CA TRP A 272 -38.50 -16.16 -13.63
C TRP A 272 -38.37 -17.57 -13.05
N ASP A 273 -38.83 -18.60 -13.76
CA ASP A 273 -38.64 -20.00 -13.34
C ASP A 273 -37.27 -20.54 -13.79
N VAL A 274 -36.62 -19.85 -14.72
CA VAL A 274 -35.37 -20.26 -15.36
C VAL A 274 -34.18 -19.48 -14.83
N LEU A 275 -34.32 -18.17 -14.60
CA LEU A 275 -33.26 -17.28 -14.15
C LEU A 275 -33.47 -16.82 -12.70
N GLU A 276 -32.43 -16.95 -11.88
CA GLU A 276 -32.41 -16.49 -10.49
C GLU A 276 -31.44 -15.31 -10.34
N LEU A 277 -31.90 -14.18 -9.80
CA LEU A 277 -31.06 -13.03 -9.44
C LEU A 277 -30.57 -13.16 -7.99
N VAL A 278 -29.33 -12.75 -7.73
CA VAL A 278 -28.73 -12.78 -6.37
C VAL A 278 -29.42 -11.76 -5.45
N GLU A 279 -29.71 -10.56 -5.96
CA GLU A 279 -30.50 -9.54 -5.25
C GLU A 279 -31.97 -9.59 -5.67
N ASN A 280 -32.73 -10.50 -5.05
CA ASN A 280 -34.15 -10.66 -5.37
C ASN A 280 -35.03 -9.78 -4.45
N TYR A 281 -35.24 -8.52 -4.84
CA TYR A 281 -36.17 -7.60 -4.13
C TYR A 281 -37.54 -7.58 -4.83
N PRO A 282 -38.63 -8.05 -4.19
CA PRO A 282 -39.95 -8.15 -4.82
C PRO A 282 -40.50 -6.82 -5.36
N GLN A 283 -40.21 -5.69 -4.69
CA GLN A 283 -40.66 -4.35 -5.11
C GLN A 283 -39.96 -3.82 -6.36
N GLN A 284 -38.70 -4.21 -6.60
CA GLN A 284 -37.96 -3.78 -7.79
C GLN A 284 -38.38 -4.56 -9.05
N ASN A 285 -38.97 -5.74 -8.89
CA ASN A 285 -39.45 -6.55 -10.01
C ASN A 285 -40.66 -5.93 -10.72
N GLU A 286 -41.61 -5.31 -10.00
CA GLU A 286 -42.77 -4.66 -10.63
C GLU A 286 -42.39 -3.41 -11.43
N GLU A 287 -41.54 -2.53 -10.89
CA GLU A 287 -41.03 -1.37 -11.64
C GLU A 287 -40.17 -1.79 -12.83
N ARG A 288 -39.38 -2.85 -12.70
CA ARG A 288 -38.60 -3.44 -13.80
C ARG A 288 -39.49 -3.99 -14.91
N ILE A 289 -40.52 -4.75 -14.55
CA ILE A 289 -41.52 -5.26 -15.50
C ILE A 289 -42.19 -4.08 -16.23
N GLN A 290 -42.58 -3.02 -15.51
CA GLN A 290 -43.15 -1.82 -16.12
C GLN A 290 -42.17 -1.10 -17.06
N LYS A 291 -40.90 -0.94 -16.68
CA LYS A 291 -39.86 -0.35 -17.56
C LYS A 291 -39.60 -1.19 -18.81
N LEU A 292 -39.47 -2.52 -18.68
CA LEU A 292 -39.42 -3.46 -19.80
C LEU A 292 -40.65 -3.33 -20.70
N PHE A 293 -41.84 -3.20 -20.12
CA PHE A 293 -43.09 -3.06 -20.86
C PHE A 293 -43.19 -1.76 -21.64
N VAL A 294 -42.74 -0.64 -21.07
CA VAL A 294 -42.93 0.69 -21.66
C VAL A 294 -41.75 1.14 -22.54
N GLN A 295 -40.51 0.85 -22.15
CA GLN A 295 -39.31 1.45 -22.76
C GLN A 295 -38.28 0.44 -23.28
N GLY A 296 -38.28 -0.80 -22.77
CA GLY A 296 -37.11 -1.68 -22.88
C GLY A 296 -36.00 -1.25 -21.91
N PHE A 297 -35.02 -2.12 -21.68
CA PHE A 297 -33.80 -1.77 -20.96
C PHE A 297 -32.71 -1.40 -21.96
N ASN A 298 -32.10 -0.23 -21.82
CA ASN A 298 -30.94 0.12 -22.63
C ASN A 298 -29.67 -0.61 -22.17
N ARG A 299 -29.50 -0.78 -20.84
CA ARG A 299 -28.34 -1.43 -20.21
C ARG A 299 -28.50 -1.48 -18.69
N GLU A 300 -28.42 -2.65 -18.06
CA GLU A 300 -28.36 -2.81 -16.60
C GLU A 300 -27.37 -3.91 -16.19
N GLU A 301 -26.49 -3.63 -15.24
CA GLU A 301 -25.61 -4.64 -14.65
C GLU A 301 -26.35 -5.42 -13.56
N GLN A 302 -26.43 -6.75 -13.68
CA GLN A 302 -27.18 -7.62 -12.78
C GLN A 302 -26.36 -8.85 -12.41
N GLN A 303 -26.53 -9.34 -11.18
CA GLN A 303 -25.86 -10.56 -10.72
C GLN A 303 -26.84 -11.73 -10.73
N TYR A 304 -26.53 -12.76 -11.51
CA TYR A 304 -27.32 -13.99 -11.63
C TYR A 304 -26.68 -15.12 -10.83
N ARG A 305 -27.53 -15.93 -10.21
CA ARG A 305 -27.18 -17.24 -9.69
C ARG A 305 -27.50 -18.29 -10.74
N THR A 306 -26.46 -18.95 -11.25
CA THR A 306 -26.56 -19.98 -12.27
C THR A 306 -26.23 -21.35 -11.68
N LYS A 307 -26.45 -22.43 -12.45
CA LYS A 307 -26.07 -23.79 -12.00
C LYS A 307 -24.56 -23.98 -11.86
N ILE A 308 -23.76 -23.12 -12.48
CA ILE A 308 -22.29 -23.19 -12.49
C ILE A 308 -21.63 -22.16 -11.57
N GLY A 309 -22.38 -21.19 -11.04
CA GLY A 309 -21.89 -20.21 -10.09
C GLY A 309 -22.64 -18.88 -10.13
N GLU A 310 -22.11 -17.86 -9.47
CA GLU A 310 -22.64 -16.49 -9.54
C GLU A 310 -21.84 -15.67 -10.55
N TYR A 311 -22.55 -15.01 -11.46
CA TYR A 311 -21.97 -14.24 -12.57
C TYR A 311 -22.59 -12.85 -12.65
N TRP A 312 -21.77 -11.86 -12.99
CA TRP A 312 -22.24 -10.52 -13.30
C TRP A 312 -22.49 -10.40 -14.80
N MET A 313 -23.69 -9.98 -15.15
CA MET A 313 -24.16 -9.83 -16.52
C MET A 313 -24.56 -8.39 -16.77
N ASP A 314 -24.13 -7.87 -17.90
CA ASP A 314 -24.68 -6.65 -18.47
C ASP A 314 -25.87 -7.03 -19.34
N VAL A 315 -27.06 -6.61 -18.94
CA VAL A 315 -28.35 -7.03 -19.49
C VAL A 315 -28.93 -5.89 -20.32
N ASN A 316 -29.15 -6.16 -21.61
CA ASN A 316 -29.81 -5.24 -22.52
C ASN A 316 -31.04 -5.93 -23.11
N ALA A 317 -32.23 -5.36 -22.92
CA ALA A 317 -33.48 -5.98 -23.34
C ALA A 317 -34.30 -5.02 -24.20
N GLN A 318 -34.51 -5.36 -25.47
CA GLN A 318 -35.27 -4.54 -26.41
C GLN A 318 -36.59 -5.20 -26.79
N ALA A 319 -37.62 -4.39 -26.98
CA ALA A 319 -38.91 -4.87 -27.47
C ALA A 319 -38.82 -5.26 -28.96
N ILE A 320 -39.32 -6.44 -29.30
CA ILE A 320 -39.46 -6.90 -30.69
C ILE A 320 -40.80 -6.42 -31.21
N MET A 321 -40.78 -5.62 -32.29
CA MET A 321 -41.97 -5.10 -32.96
C MET A 321 -42.23 -5.88 -34.24
N VAL A 322 -43.39 -6.51 -34.36
CA VAL A 322 -43.84 -7.23 -35.57
C VAL A 322 -45.15 -6.58 -36.04
N ASN A 323 -45.20 -6.11 -37.29
CA ASN A 323 -46.37 -5.41 -37.86
C ASN A 323 -46.85 -4.19 -37.04
N GLY A 324 -45.94 -3.52 -36.33
CA GLY A 324 -46.27 -2.37 -35.48
C GLY A 324 -46.84 -2.73 -34.09
N GLU A 325 -47.02 -4.02 -33.80
CA GLU A 325 -47.40 -4.51 -32.48
C GLU A 325 -46.21 -5.13 -31.76
N LYS A 326 -46.20 -5.00 -30.43
CA LYS A 326 -45.14 -5.56 -29.59
C LYS A 326 -45.35 -7.08 -29.47
N SER A 327 -44.45 -7.84 -30.08
CA SER A 327 -44.53 -9.31 -30.12
C SER A 327 -43.77 -9.99 -28.98
N GLY A 328 -42.85 -9.29 -28.32
CA GLY A 328 -42.03 -9.84 -27.25
C GLY A 328 -40.79 -8.98 -26.96
N TRP A 329 -39.75 -9.60 -26.41
CA TRP A 329 -38.47 -8.97 -26.13
C TRP A 329 -37.30 -9.85 -26.55
N ILE A 330 -36.21 -9.23 -26.97
CA ILE A 330 -34.90 -9.86 -27.13
C ILE A 330 -33.98 -9.33 -26.03
N THR A 331 -33.29 -10.23 -25.34
CA THR A 331 -32.33 -9.88 -24.29
C THR A 331 -30.96 -10.38 -24.68
N ILE A 332 -29.98 -9.49 -24.56
CA ILE A 332 -28.56 -9.73 -24.77
C ILE A 332 -27.88 -9.64 -23.41
N LEU A 333 -27.02 -10.61 -23.12
CA LEU A 333 -26.28 -10.78 -21.88
C LEU A 333 -24.79 -10.82 -22.19
N THR A 334 -24.05 -9.85 -21.67
CA THR A 334 -22.59 -9.83 -21.75
C THR A 334 -22.01 -10.14 -20.36
N ASP A 335 -21.16 -11.17 -20.26
CA ASP A 335 -20.47 -11.49 -19.00
C ASP A 335 -19.45 -10.39 -18.66
N ILE A 336 -19.66 -9.72 -17.53
CA ILE A 336 -18.79 -8.66 -16.99
C ILE A 336 -18.15 -9.08 -15.66
N THR A 337 -18.15 -10.37 -15.32
CA THR A 337 -17.66 -10.90 -14.05
C THR A 337 -16.19 -10.58 -13.81
N GLU A 338 -15.32 -10.72 -14.83
CA GLU A 338 -13.90 -10.35 -14.70
C GLU A 338 -13.71 -8.86 -14.45
N ARG A 339 -14.44 -8.01 -15.19
CA ARG A 339 -14.41 -6.56 -14.99
C ARG A 339 -14.82 -6.20 -13.56
N LYS A 340 -15.92 -6.75 -13.05
CA LYS A 340 -16.36 -6.53 -11.66
C LYS A 340 -15.35 -7.02 -10.63
N ARG A 341 -14.69 -8.17 -10.87
CA ARG A 341 -13.61 -8.66 -10.00
C ARG A 341 -12.43 -7.70 -9.98
N MET A 342 -12.05 -7.10 -11.11
CA MET A 342 -10.97 -6.11 -11.19
C MET A 342 -11.36 -4.79 -10.50
N GLU A 343 -12.56 -4.27 -10.76
CA GLU A 343 -13.09 -3.06 -10.10
C GLU A 343 -13.13 -3.23 -8.57
N ASN A 344 -13.65 -4.37 -8.07
CA ASN A 344 -13.68 -4.62 -6.64
C ASN A 344 -12.28 -4.81 -6.04
N LYS A 345 -11.35 -5.48 -6.73
CA LYS A 345 -9.96 -5.61 -6.27
C LYS A 345 -9.27 -4.24 -6.20
N LEU A 346 -9.48 -3.39 -7.19
CA LEU A 346 -8.93 -2.04 -7.21
C LEU A 346 -9.52 -1.22 -6.05
N ARG A 347 -10.84 -1.22 -5.89
CA ARG A 347 -11.53 -0.53 -4.79
C ARG A 347 -11.07 -1.03 -3.42
N GLN A 348 -10.96 -2.35 -3.24
CA GLN A 348 -10.44 -2.94 -2.01
C GLN A 348 -8.98 -2.53 -1.75
N SER A 349 -8.15 -2.47 -2.80
CA SER A 349 -6.78 -1.99 -2.69
C SER A 349 -6.72 -0.50 -2.31
N GLU A 350 -7.56 0.35 -2.90
CA GLU A 350 -7.65 1.78 -2.58
C GLU A 350 -8.16 2.02 -1.15
N GLU A 351 -9.22 1.32 -0.73
CA GLU A 351 -9.74 1.36 0.63
C GLU A 351 -8.68 0.87 1.63
N HIS A 352 -7.97 -0.21 1.30
CA HIS A 352 -6.88 -0.73 2.14
C HIS A 352 -5.73 0.26 2.27
N ILE A 353 -5.27 0.88 1.18
CA ILE A 353 -4.24 1.93 1.21
C ILE A 353 -4.71 3.12 2.04
N ARG A 354 -5.95 3.59 1.85
CA ARG A 354 -6.53 4.69 2.62
C ARG A 354 -6.56 4.36 4.12
N LEU A 355 -6.96 3.15 4.50
CA LEU A 355 -6.96 2.69 5.88
C LEU A 355 -5.54 2.60 6.46
N LEU A 356 -4.56 2.10 5.69
CA LEU A 356 -3.16 2.06 6.13
C LEU A 356 -2.63 3.47 6.42
N ILE A 357 -2.81 4.41 5.49
CA ILE A 357 -2.41 5.82 5.67
C ILE A 357 -3.14 6.42 6.89
N ASN A 358 -4.46 6.23 7.00
CA ASN A 358 -5.24 6.75 8.12
C ASN A 358 -4.91 6.12 9.47
N SER A 359 -4.29 4.94 9.50
CA SER A 359 -3.84 4.30 10.75
C SER A 359 -2.45 4.75 11.22
N MET A 360 -1.62 5.33 10.34
CA MET A 360 -0.28 5.81 10.70
C MET A 360 -0.35 7.08 11.54
N GLU A 361 0.45 7.24 12.58
CA GLU A 361 0.50 8.51 13.35
C GLU A 361 1.33 9.60 12.64
N ASP A 362 2.00 9.25 11.55
CA ASP A 362 2.90 10.12 10.79
C ASP A 362 2.13 11.12 9.89
N ILE A 363 2.77 12.25 9.59
CA ILE A 363 2.31 13.22 8.60
C ILE A 363 2.74 12.71 7.21
N VAL A 364 1.81 12.66 6.26
CA VAL A 364 2.08 12.18 4.89
C VAL A 364 1.61 13.20 3.88
N PHE A 365 2.54 13.71 3.08
CA PHE A 365 2.27 14.70 2.02
C PHE A 365 3.25 14.53 0.86
N THR A 366 2.95 15.11 -0.29
CA THR A 366 3.84 15.11 -1.46
C THR A 366 4.26 16.51 -1.86
N PHE A 367 5.46 16.62 -2.42
CA PHE A 367 5.94 17.77 -3.17
C PHE A 367 5.93 17.47 -4.67
N ASP A 368 5.64 18.47 -5.50
CA ASP A 368 5.93 18.41 -6.93
C ASP A 368 7.44 18.55 -7.20
N THR A 369 7.87 18.42 -8.46
CA THR A 369 9.30 18.53 -8.81
C THR A 369 9.89 19.94 -8.60
N GLU A 370 9.08 20.95 -8.33
CA GLU A 370 9.53 22.33 -8.03
C GLU A 370 9.59 22.62 -6.53
N GLY A 371 9.27 21.66 -5.65
CA GLY A 371 9.26 21.89 -4.20
C GLY A 371 7.98 22.54 -3.67
N ARG A 372 6.88 22.49 -4.43
CA ARG A 372 5.57 22.96 -3.97
C ARG A 372 4.78 21.80 -3.40
N PHE A 373 4.01 22.03 -2.33
CA PHE A 373 3.16 20.98 -1.77
C PHE A 373 2.08 20.57 -2.79
N ALA A 374 2.10 19.34 -3.25
CA ALA A 374 1.18 18.82 -4.26
C ALA A 374 -0.09 18.24 -3.62
N SER A 375 0.06 17.43 -2.57
CA SER A 375 -1.07 16.78 -1.88
C SER A 375 -0.77 16.47 -0.42
N PHE A 376 -1.80 16.43 0.42
CA PHE A 376 -1.74 15.97 1.81
C PHE A 376 -2.63 14.74 1.96
N TYR A 377 -2.03 13.63 2.35
CA TYR A 377 -2.74 12.35 2.55
C TYR A 377 -3.14 12.16 4.00
N LYS A 378 -2.29 12.62 4.93
CA LYS A 378 -2.59 12.61 6.36
C LYS A 378 -1.86 13.73 7.07
N VAL A 379 -2.61 14.48 7.88
CA VAL A 379 -2.07 15.48 8.80
C VAL A 379 -2.80 15.28 10.13
N PRO A 380 -2.10 15.09 11.27
CA PRO A 380 -2.74 15.05 12.58
C PRO A 380 -3.49 16.36 12.85
N ASP A 381 -4.65 16.27 13.50
CA ASP A 381 -5.55 17.41 13.75
C ASP A 381 -4.83 18.63 14.33
N GLU A 382 -3.90 18.45 15.28
CA GLU A 382 -3.13 19.55 15.87
C GLU A 382 -2.22 20.29 14.87
N VAL A 383 -1.66 19.55 13.90
CA VAL A 383 -0.80 20.12 12.85
C VAL A 383 -1.67 20.77 11.77
N GLU A 384 -2.80 20.15 11.44
CA GLU A 384 -3.78 20.72 10.51
C GLU A 384 -4.36 22.03 11.06
N GLU A 385 -4.69 22.06 12.36
CA GLU A 385 -5.18 23.24 13.07
C GLU A 385 -4.12 24.35 13.14
N TYR A 386 -2.84 24.03 13.29
CA TYR A 386 -1.75 25.00 13.21
C TYR A 386 -1.70 25.71 11.84
N PHE A 387 -1.77 24.96 10.73
CA PHE A 387 -1.74 25.55 9.39
C PHE A 387 -3.06 26.28 9.03
N LYS A 388 -4.21 25.77 9.49
CA LYS A 388 -5.51 26.45 9.35
C LYS A 388 -5.56 27.75 10.13
N ASN A 389 -5.07 27.77 11.38
CA ASN A 389 -5.02 28.98 12.21
C ASN A 389 -4.05 30.03 11.65
N ALA A 390 -3.02 29.60 10.91
CA ALA A 390 -2.14 30.49 10.17
C ALA A 390 -2.76 31.02 8.85
N ASN A 391 -3.95 30.55 8.46
CA ASN A 391 -4.64 30.86 7.22
C ASN A 391 -3.79 30.59 5.95
N ILE A 392 -2.97 29.54 6.02
CA ILE A 392 -2.05 29.15 4.95
C ILE A 392 -2.71 28.05 4.11
N GLU A 393 -3.01 28.36 2.84
CA GLU A 393 -3.33 27.34 1.85
C GLU A 393 -2.03 26.66 1.42
N LEU A 394 -1.82 25.41 1.84
CA LEU A 394 -0.55 24.71 1.68
C LEU A 394 -0.32 24.25 0.24
N VAL A 395 -1.36 23.70 -0.40
CA VAL A 395 -1.25 23.12 -1.75
C VAL A 395 -0.87 24.21 -2.76
N GLY A 396 0.16 23.94 -3.57
CA GLY A 396 0.72 24.84 -4.58
C GLY A 396 1.72 25.87 -4.04
N LYS A 397 1.91 26.00 -2.73
CA LYS A 397 2.95 26.86 -2.14
C LYS A 397 4.29 26.15 -2.07
N HIS A 398 5.35 26.89 -2.30
CA HIS A 398 6.72 26.37 -2.18
C HIS A 398 7.06 26.17 -0.69
N TYR A 399 7.79 25.10 -0.35
CA TYR A 399 8.16 24.83 1.05
C TYR A 399 8.90 26.00 1.71
N GLY A 400 9.67 26.76 0.93
CA GLY A 400 10.41 27.95 1.36
C GLY A 400 9.54 29.10 1.87
N ASP A 401 8.28 29.16 1.46
CA ASP A 401 7.35 30.21 1.90
C ASP A 401 6.64 29.86 3.22
N ILE A 402 6.66 28.57 3.59
CA ILE A 402 5.83 28.03 4.68
C ILE A 402 6.68 27.54 5.86
N LEU A 403 7.78 26.85 5.59
CA LEU A 403 8.59 26.21 6.61
C LEU A 403 9.66 27.16 7.16
N SER A 404 10.14 26.90 8.38
CA SER A 404 11.20 27.70 9.00
C SER A 404 12.53 27.54 8.25
N GLY A 405 13.37 28.59 8.28
CA GLY A 405 14.66 28.64 7.56
C GLY A 405 15.58 27.43 7.78
N ASP A 406 15.63 26.89 8.99
CA ASP A 406 16.43 25.69 9.30
C ASP A 406 15.95 24.43 8.56
N VAL A 407 14.64 24.31 8.35
CA VAL A 407 14.02 23.20 7.61
C VAL A 407 14.25 23.38 6.12
N CYS A 408 14.07 24.61 5.62
CA CYS A 408 14.34 24.96 4.22
C CYS A 408 15.79 24.67 3.84
N ALA A 409 16.76 25.04 4.69
CA ALA A 409 18.18 24.76 4.43
C ALA A 409 18.48 23.26 4.27
N LYS A 410 17.76 22.38 4.98
CA LYS A 410 17.90 20.92 4.81
C LYS A 410 17.22 20.45 3.53
N LEU A 411 16.02 20.94 3.24
CA LEU A 411 15.30 20.62 2.00
C LEU A 411 16.09 21.06 0.77
N ASP A 412 16.73 22.24 0.79
CA ASP A 412 17.55 22.73 -0.33
C ASP A 412 18.75 21.84 -0.65
N ILE A 413 19.22 21.04 0.33
CA ILE A 413 20.27 20.03 0.14
C ILE A 413 19.68 18.70 -0.34
N VAL A 414 18.59 18.26 0.29
CA VAL A 414 18.01 16.93 0.10
C VAL A 414 17.21 16.82 -1.19
N PHE A 415 16.44 17.85 -1.52
CA PHE A 415 15.49 17.85 -2.65
C PHE A 415 16.18 17.65 -4.01
N PRO A 416 17.27 18.38 -4.35
CA PRO A 416 17.97 18.17 -5.62
C PRO A 416 18.57 16.77 -5.75
N VAL A 417 19.09 16.20 -4.65
CA VAL A 417 19.66 14.85 -4.65
C VAL A 417 18.60 13.80 -4.99
N ILE A 418 17.38 13.93 -4.46
CA ILE A 418 16.27 13.03 -4.79
C ILE A 418 15.89 13.16 -6.27
N LEU A 419 15.83 14.39 -6.80
CA LEU A 419 15.50 14.62 -8.21
C LEU A 419 16.56 14.06 -9.18
N GLU A 420 17.84 14.13 -8.82
CA GLU A 420 18.93 13.63 -9.67
C GLU A 420 19.10 12.10 -9.58
N THR A 421 19.03 11.55 -8.37
CA THR A 421 19.41 10.14 -8.12
C THR A 421 18.19 9.21 -7.97
N GLY A 422 17.05 9.76 -7.55
CA GLY A 422 15.88 8.99 -7.12
C GLY A 422 16.09 8.21 -5.82
N GLU A 423 17.20 8.43 -5.10
CA GLU A 423 17.47 7.76 -3.84
C GLU A 423 16.67 8.38 -2.67
N ASN A 424 16.30 7.53 -1.72
CA ASN A 424 15.57 7.95 -0.53
C ASN A 424 16.47 8.77 0.39
N GLN A 425 15.95 9.88 0.89
CA GLN A 425 16.66 10.74 1.84
C GLN A 425 15.87 10.86 3.13
N HIS A 426 16.56 11.12 4.24
CA HIS A 426 15.89 11.40 5.50
C HIS A 426 16.70 12.36 6.35
N PHE A 427 16.01 13.14 7.19
CA PHE A 427 16.64 14.05 8.13
C PHE A 427 15.71 14.41 9.28
N ASP A 428 16.31 14.63 10.46
CA ASP A 428 15.62 15.18 11.62
C ASP A 428 15.46 16.69 11.45
N TYR A 429 14.31 17.26 11.84
CA TYR A 429 14.11 18.70 11.87
C TYR A 429 13.25 19.12 13.07
N LEU A 430 13.39 20.39 13.46
CA LEU A 430 12.64 20.97 14.56
C LEU A 430 11.59 21.93 13.99
N MET A 431 10.37 21.84 14.52
CA MET A 431 9.29 22.76 14.21
C MET A 431 8.67 23.30 15.50
N VAL A 432 8.27 24.57 15.49
CA VAL A 432 7.55 25.19 16.60
C VAL A 432 6.07 25.25 16.27
N ILE A 433 5.29 24.35 16.87
CA ILE A 433 3.84 24.24 16.66
C ILE A 433 3.15 24.74 17.93
N ASN A 434 2.31 25.77 17.81
CA ASN A 434 1.61 26.40 18.94
C ASN A 434 2.53 26.80 20.11
N GLY A 435 3.75 27.26 19.81
CA GLY A 435 4.75 27.67 20.80
C GLY A 435 5.51 26.51 21.47
N ARG A 436 5.25 25.26 21.10
CA ARG A 436 5.99 24.08 21.58
C ARG A 436 6.96 23.57 20.52
N GLN A 437 8.17 23.26 20.94
CA GLN A 437 9.18 22.63 20.08
C GLN A 437 8.85 21.14 19.90
N ARG A 438 8.72 20.71 18.65
CA ARG A 438 8.55 19.32 18.26
C ARG A 438 9.62 18.90 17.27
N TRP A 439 10.19 17.72 17.49
CA TRP A 439 11.17 17.11 16.60
C TRP A 439 10.48 16.13 15.67
N PHE A 440 10.85 16.18 14.40
CA PHE A 440 10.30 15.34 13.34
C PHE A 440 11.42 14.63 12.57
N ASP A 441 11.24 13.35 12.25
CA ASP A 441 12.05 12.58 11.28
C ASP A 441 11.31 12.59 9.94
N ALA A 442 11.81 13.37 8.96
CA ALA A 442 11.29 13.37 7.60
C ALA A 442 11.99 12.32 6.74
N ARG A 443 11.21 11.46 6.08
CA ARG A 443 11.67 10.51 5.07
C ARG A 443 11.04 10.85 3.74
N MET A 444 11.87 11.03 2.73
CA MET A 444 11.47 11.49 1.40
C MET A 444 11.82 10.44 0.35
N SER A 445 10.86 10.14 -0.52
CA SER A 445 10.99 9.14 -1.58
C SER A 445 10.40 9.65 -2.89
N ALA A 446 11.06 9.34 -4.01
CA ALA A 446 10.58 9.74 -5.33
C ALA A 446 9.45 8.83 -5.83
N ILE A 447 8.33 9.42 -6.24
CA ILE A 447 7.26 8.78 -7.00
C ILE A 447 7.57 8.97 -8.48
N LYS A 448 7.60 7.86 -9.22
CA LYS A 448 7.90 7.84 -10.66
C LYS A 448 6.66 7.49 -11.46
N ASP A 449 6.54 8.06 -12.65
CA ASP A 449 5.51 7.68 -13.61
C ASP A 449 5.87 6.37 -14.36
N SER A 450 5.00 5.96 -15.29
CA SER A 450 5.23 4.77 -16.13
C SER A 450 6.44 4.88 -17.07
N SER A 451 6.98 6.09 -17.29
CA SER A 451 8.19 6.33 -18.09
C SER A 451 9.47 6.29 -17.25
N GLY A 452 9.34 6.21 -15.92
CA GLY A 452 10.44 6.23 -14.97
C GLY A 452 10.88 7.64 -14.55
N GLN A 453 10.18 8.69 -15.00
CA GLN A 453 10.45 10.06 -14.62
C GLN A 453 9.84 10.37 -13.24
N ILE A 454 10.59 11.09 -12.41
CA ILE A 454 10.11 11.53 -11.09
C ILE A 454 9.03 12.59 -11.30
N VAL A 455 7.85 12.36 -10.74
CA VAL A 455 6.70 13.29 -10.83
C VAL A 455 6.40 13.98 -9.51
N GLU A 456 6.61 13.29 -8.40
CA GLU A 456 6.39 13.82 -7.05
C GLU A 456 7.39 13.22 -6.07
N ILE A 457 7.56 13.87 -4.93
CA ILE A 457 8.35 13.37 -3.81
C ILE A 457 7.41 13.22 -2.61
N ILE A 458 7.16 11.97 -2.19
CA ILE A 458 6.40 11.68 -0.98
C ILE A 458 7.27 11.88 0.24
N THR A 459 6.75 12.62 1.22
CA THR A 459 7.38 12.87 2.50
C THR A 459 6.52 12.28 3.60
N VAL A 460 7.13 11.39 4.38
CA VAL A 460 6.56 10.86 5.62
C VAL A 460 7.33 11.49 6.78
N SER A 461 6.64 12.25 7.62
CA SER A 461 7.24 12.93 8.75
C SER A 461 6.69 12.41 10.09
N ARG A 462 7.57 11.83 10.90
CA ARG A 462 7.24 11.21 12.18
C ARG A 462 7.63 12.11 13.34
N ASP A 463 6.74 12.31 14.31
CA ASP A 463 7.10 12.98 15.57
C ASP A 463 8.05 12.10 16.40
N ILE A 464 9.27 12.56 16.62
CA ILE A 464 10.32 11.91 17.41
C ILE A 464 10.65 12.69 18.69
N THR A 465 9.77 13.61 19.12
CA THR A 465 10.00 14.48 20.28
C THR A 465 10.27 13.67 21.55
N LEU A 466 9.47 12.64 21.82
CA LEU A 466 9.64 11.78 23.00
C LEU A 466 11.01 11.07 22.98
N ARG A 467 11.44 10.60 21.80
CA ARG A 467 12.73 9.94 21.63
C ARG A 467 13.87 10.91 21.93
N LYS A 468 13.86 12.11 21.33
CA LYS A 468 14.88 13.14 21.59
C LYS A 468 14.92 13.54 23.06
N GLN A 469 13.76 13.73 23.71
CA GLN A 469 13.70 14.04 25.15
C GLN A 469 14.29 12.93 26.01
N THR A 470 14.06 11.67 25.66
CA THR A 470 14.61 10.51 26.36
C THR A 470 16.12 10.41 26.19
N GLU A 471 16.62 10.61 24.96
CA GLU A 471 18.06 10.64 24.66
C GLU A 471 18.75 11.78 25.41
N THR A 472 18.19 12.98 25.40
CA THR A 472 18.72 14.12 26.17
C THR A 472 18.70 13.85 27.67
N SER A 473 17.59 13.32 28.21
CA SER A 473 17.48 13.02 29.65
C SER A 473 18.47 11.94 30.08
N LEU A 474 18.72 10.94 29.23
CA LEU A 474 19.72 9.91 29.47
C LEU A 474 21.12 10.53 29.47
N ALA A 475 21.46 11.34 28.46
CA ALA A 475 22.74 12.01 28.37
C ALA A 475 22.99 12.96 29.57
N GLU A 476 21.98 13.75 29.96
CA GLU A 476 22.04 14.60 31.15
C GLU A 476 22.23 13.77 32.44
N SER A 477 21.57 12.63 32.55
CA SER A 477 21.76 11.72 33.68
C SER A 477 23.16 11.10 33.70
N GLU A 478 23.69 10.69 32.54
CA GLU A 478 25.06 10.17 32.40
C GLU A 478 26.10 11.23 32.75
N GLU A 479 25.99 12.44 32.21
CA GLU A 479 26.86 13.57 32.56
C GLU A 479 26.77 13.91 34.05
N LYS A 480 25.57 13.90 34.63
CA LYS A 480 25.37 14.13 36.07
C LYS A 480 26.03 13.05 36.90
N ILE A 481 25.92 11.78 36.53
CA ILE A 481 26.62 10.66 37.19
C ILE A 481 28.13 10.83 37.07
N HIS A 482 28.65 11.12 35.87
CA HIS A 482 30.08 11.37 35.65
C HIS A 482 30.59 12.55 36.48
N SER A 483 29.86 13.66 36.54
CA SER A 483 30.21 14.85 37.33
C SER A 483 30.20 14.56 38.84
N LEU A 484 29.16 13.86 39.34
CA LEU A 484 29.09 13.45 40.75
C LEU A 484 30.27 12.55 41.12
N ILE A 485 30.58 11.56 40.31
CA ILE A 485 31.69 10.64 40.52
C ILE A 485 33.05 11.37 40.45
N ASN A 486 33.23 12.29 39.49
CA ASN A 486 34.42 13.16 39.39
C ASN A 486 34.63 14.03 40.64
N SER A 487 33.55 14.54 41.24
CA SER A 487 33.62 15.43 42.40
C SER A 487 34.04 14.76 43.71
N MET A 488 33.85 13.43 43.84
CA MET A 488 34.08 12.71 45.10
C MET A 488 35.56 12.55 45.46
N GLY A 489 36.48 12.66 44.50
CA GLY A 489 37.92 12.54 44.73
C GLY A 489 38.42 11.16 45.20
N ASP A 490 37.53 10.21 45.46
CA ASP A 490 37.78 8.85 45.92
C ASP A 490 38.02 7.89 44.73
N ILE A 491 38.79 6.82 44.95
CA ILE A 491 38.99 5.76 43.93
C ILE A 491 37.85 4.76 44.04
N VAL A 492 37.12 4.53 42.96
CA VAL A 492 35.99 3.58 42.93
C VAL A 492 36.35 2.42 42.04
N PHE A 493 36.16 1.19 42.52
CA PHE A 493 36.20 0.02 41.66
C PHE A 493 35.03 -0.91 41.99
N SER A 494 34.59 -1.63 40.97
CA SER A 494 33.59 -2.67 41.10
C SER A 494 34.18 -4.01 40.67
N PHE A 495 33.74 -5.07 41.31
CA PHE A 495 34.11 -6.43 40.97
C PHE A 495 32.88 -7.34 40.98
N ASP A 496 32.95 -8.41 40.20
CA ASP A 496 31.93 -9.43 40.18
C ASP A 496 31.89 -10.20 41.50
N LEU A 497 30.90 -11.07 41.66
CA LEU A 497 30.80 -11.89 42.85
C LEU A 497 32.07 -12.74 43.08
N ASN A 498 32.77 -13.19 42.05
CA ASN A 498 33.97 -14.01 42.20
C ASN A 498 35.21 -13.21 42.67
N GLY A 499 35.12 -11.88 42.72
CA GLY A 499 36.21 -10.99 43.11
C GLY A 499 37.03 -10.48 41.94
N THR A 500 36.53 -10.61 40.71
CA THR A 500 37.18 -10.14 39.49
C THR A 500 36.82 -8.68 39.23
N PHE A 501 37.80 -7.79 39.13
CA PHE A 501 37.54 -6.37 38.83
C PHE A 501 36.84 -6.22 37.48
N THR A 502 35.68 -5.55 37.46
CA THR A 502 34.89 -5.30 36.25
C THR A 502 35.02 -3.86 35.77
N HIS A 503 35.01 -2.91 36.70
CA HIS A 503 35.08 -1.49 36.42
C HIS A 503 36.00 -0.80 37.42
N TYR A 504 36.69 0.24 36.98
CA TYR A 504 37.37 1.16 37.88
C TYR A 504 37.13 2.58 37.39
N TYR A 505 37.16 3.50 38.33
CA TYR A 505 37.05 4.91 38.11
C TYR A 505 38.02 5.63 39.05
N GLN A 506 38.77 6.59 38.51
CA GLN A 506 39.74 7.37 39.24
C GLN A 506 39.64 8.85 38.82
N PRO A 507 39.34 9.78 39.74
CA PRO A 507 39.08 11.18 39.40
C PRO A 507 40.33 12.01 39.03
N ASN A 508 41.52 11.39 38.88
CA ASN A 508 42.76 12.04 38.45
C ASN A 508 43.79 11.00 37.99
N GLU A 509 44.15 10.98 36.71
CA GLU A 509 45.16 10.05 36.14
C GLU A 509 46.56 10.21 36.75
N ASN A 510 46.84 11.34 37.39
CA ASN A 510 48.12 11.64 38.05
C ASN A 510 48.28 11.02 39.45
N ARG A 511 47.26 10.35 40.00
CA ARG A 511 47.43 9.60 41.27
C ARG A 511 47.98 8.21 40.98
N ASN A 512 49.12 7.87 41.57
CA ASN A 512 49.71 6.53 41.46
C ASN A 512 48.83 5.52 42.20
N LEU A 513 48.06 4.74 41.46
CA LEU A 513 47.48 3.51 41.98
C LEU A 513 48.60 2.49 42.26
N PHE A 514 48.34 1.56 43.19
CA PHE A 514 49.22 0.41 43.43
C PHE A 514 49.52 -0.40 42.16
N THR A 515 48.59 -0.41 41.21
CA THR A 515 48.78 -0.97 39.86
C THR A 515 47.92 -0.18 38.87
N ARG A 516 48.38 -0.01 37.62
CA ARG A 516 47.61 0.67 36.56
C ARG A 516 46.22 0.03 36.40
N GLY A 517 45.18 0.84 36.22
CA GLY A 517 43.80 0.42 35.94
C GLY A 517 43.67 -0.72 34.94
N SER A 518 44.37 -0.60 33.81
CA SER A 518 44.39 -1.59 32.73
C SER A 518 45.02 -2.94 33.09
N HIS A 519 45.82 -3.02 34.17
CA HIS A 519 46.52 -4.24 34.56
C HIS A 519 45.77 -5.11 35.56
N PHE A 520 44.71 -4.59 36.20
CA PHE A 520 43.92 -5.33 37.17
C PHE A 520 42.46 -5.57 36.75
N ILE A 521 41.91 -4.81 35.80
CA ILE A 521 40.59 -5.12 35.23
C ILE A 521 40.62 -6.52 34.59
N GLY A 522 39.63 -7.34 34.94
CA GLY A 522 39.56 -8.74 34.54
C GLY A 522 40.38 -9.71 35.40
N LYS A 523 41.14 -9.23 36.41
CA LYS A 523 41.86 -10.08 37.37
C LYS A 523 41.15 -10.14 38.70
N ASN A 524 41.42 -11.19 39.47
CA ASN A 524 40.90 -11.33 40.81
C ASN A 524 41.66 -10.40 41.78
N PHE A 525 40.98 -9.80 42.77
CA PHE A 525 41.65 -8.97 43.76
C PHE A 525 42.73 -9.73 44.55
N ARG A 526 42.64 -11.06 44.64
CA ARG A 526 43.66 -11.94 45.23
C ARG A 526 45.00 -11.92 44.50
N ASP A 527 44.96 -11.70 43.19
CA ASP A 527 46.16 -11.72 42.33
C ASP A 527 46.80 -10.34 42.21
N VAL A 528 46.12 -9.31 42.71
CA VAL A 528 46.50 -7.90 42.52
C VAL A 528 46.89 -7.26 43.86
N LEU A 529 46.21 -7.57 44.96
CA LEU A 529 46.43 -6.92 46.25
C LEU A 529 47.36 -7.75 47.15
N PRO A 530 48.10 -7.11 48.07
CA PRO A 530 48.89 -7.82 49.08
C PRO A 530 48.03 -8.73 49.98
N ALA A 531 48.59 -9.85 50.43
CA ALA A 531 47.87 -10.87 51.20
C ALA A 531 47.09 -10.32 52.42
N LEU A 532 47.67 -9.37 53.16
CA LEU A 532 47.02 -8.74 54.32
C LEU A 532 45.77 -7.94 53.92
N VAL A 533 45.76 -7.33 52.74
CA VAL A 533 44.63 -6.57 52.22
C VAL A 533 43.56 -7.52 51.69
N VAL A 534 43.98 -8.60 51.04
CA VAL A 534 43.09 -9.66 50.54
C VAL A 534 42.25 -10.24 51.69
N GLU A 535 42.87 -10.56 52.83
CA GLU A 535 42.17 -11.12 54.00
C GLU A 535 41.06 -10.17 54.52
N LYS A 536 41.38 -8.88 54.66
CA LYS A 536 40.39 -7.85 55.05
C LYS A 536 39.26 -7.71 54.04
N MET A 537 39.61 -7.73 52.76
CA MET A 537 38.66 -7.59 51.65
C MET A 537 37.72 -8.80 51.54
N GLU A 538 38.23 -10.02 51.71
CA GLU A 538 37.41 -11.23 51.76
C GLU A 538 36.43 -11.22 52.94
N ALA A 539 36.90 -10.84 54.14
CA ALA A 539 36.06 -10.73 55.31
C ALA A 539 34.93 -9.70 55.11
N ALA A 540 35.23 -8.56 54.46
CA ALA A 540 34.25 -7.55 54.14
C ALA A 540 33.25 -8.01 53.07
N VAL A 541 33.72 -8.65 52.00
CA VAL A 541 32.89 -9.21 50.92
C VAL A 541 31.94 -10.29 51.45
N ALA A 542 32.42 -11.18 52.32
CA ALA A 542 31.59 -12.21 52.95
C ALA A 542 30.43 -11.61 53.76
N LYS A 543 30.69 -10.56 54.53
CA LYS A 543 29.68 -9.85 55.32
C LYS A 543 28.65 -9.12 54.45
N VAL A 544 29.09 -8.48 53.36
CA VAL A 544 28.19 -7.84 52.39
C VAL A 544 27.29 -8.86 51.71
N ARG A 545 27.85 -10.02 51.31
CA ARG A 545 27.07 -11.15 50.76
C ARG A 545 26.06 -11.72 51.75
N SER A 546 26.37 -11.74 53.05
CA SER A 546 25.43 -12.17 54.10
C SER A 546 24.36 -11.13 54.45
N GLY A 547 24.28 -10.01 53.73
CA GLY A 547 23.22 -9.01 53.89
C GLY A 547 23.63 -7.70 54.57
N ALA A 548 24.93 -7.46 54.82
CA ALA A 548 25.37 -6.17 55.32
C ALA A 548 25.26 -5.08 54.24
N SER A 549 24.73 -3.91 54.60
CA SER A 549 24.54 -2.78 53.67
C SER A 549 25.87 -2.14 53.23
N SER A 550 26.89 -2.18 54.08
CA SER A 550 28.28 -1.87 53.73
C SER A 550 29.26 -2.37 54.80
N GLN A 551 30.55 -2.44 54.48
CA GLN A 551 31.65 -2.68 55.41
C GLN A 551 32.78 -1.69 55.17
N GLN A 552 33.49 -1.30 56.22
CA GLN A 552 34.59 -0.34 56.14
C GLN A 552 35.83 -0.85 56.89
N PHE A 553 37.01 -0.61 56.32
CA PHE A 553 38.28 -0.91 56.96
C PHE A 553 39.43 -0.07 56.38
N ASP A 554 40.44 0.18 57.21
CA ASP A 554 41.67 0.86 56.80
C ASP A 554 42.73 -0.17 56.37
N TYR A 555 43.46 0.15 55.32
CA TYR A 555 44.58 -0.67 54.83
C TYR A 555 45.66 0.21 54.18
N GLY A 556 46.92 -0.21 54.36
CA GLY A 556 48.08 0.43 53.75
C GLY A 556 48.49 -0.34 52.49
N LEU A 557 48.88 0.40 51.45
CA LEU A 557 49.52 -0.11 50.25
C LEU A 557 50.88 0.56 50.09
N THR A 558 51.94 -0.23 50.24
CA THR A 558 53.32 0.22 50.03
C THR A 558 53.71 -0.06 48.59
N THR A 559 54.07 0.99 47.86
CA THR A 559 54.71 0.92 46.55
C THR A 559 56.22 1.16 46.71
N ASP A 560 57.02 0.94 45.65
CA ASP A 560 58.48 1.15 45.67
C ASP A 560 58.92 2.59 46.03
N LYS A 561 57.99 3.55 46.05
CA LYS A 561 58.25 4.97 46.29
C LYS A 561 57.66 5.51 47.60
N GLU A 562 56.49 5.02 48.00
CA GLU A 562 55.73 5.56 49.13
C GLU A 562 54.69 4.55 49.67
N THR A 563 54.33 4.70 50.95
CA THR A 563 53.19 4.01 51.56
C THR A 563 51.99 4.92 51.56
N ARG A 564 50.88 4.44 51.00
CA ARG A 564 49.59 5.15 51.03
C ARG A 564 48.59 4.39 51.88
N TRP A 565 47.79 5.11 52.64
CA TRP A 565 46.72 4.55 53.46
C TRP A 565 45.37 4.85 52.83
N TYR A 566 44.52 3.83 52.79
CA TYR A 566 43.17 3.91 52.24
C TYR A 566 42.15 3.42 53.25
N ASN A 567 41.02 4.13 53.33
CA ASN A 567 39.80 3.64 53.94
C ASN A 567 38.91 3.06 52.81
N ALA A 568 38.77 1.73 52.78
CA ALA A 568 37.86 1.05 51.85
C ALA A 568 36.47 0.97 52.45
N LYS A 569 35.46 1.45 51.71
CA LYS A 569 34.04 1.18 51.94
C LYS A 569 33.50 0.27 50.85
N ILE A 570 33.07 -0.93 51.23
CA ILE A 570 32.56 -1.96 50.33
C ILE A 570 31.05 -2.11 50.51
N SER A 571 30.31 -2.07 49.40
CA SER A 571 28.84 -2.12 49.35
C SER A 571 28.35 -3.05 48.23
N PRO A 572 27.16 -3.67 48.33
CA PRO A 572 26.61 -4.50 47.27
C PRO A 572 26.13 -3.64 46.10
N LEU A 573 26.41 -4.09 44.87
CA LEU A 573 25.83 -3.54 43.64
C LEU A 573 24.57 -4.32 43.31
N LEU A 574 23.43 -3.65 43.30
CA LEU A 574 22.11 -4.28 43.10
C LEU A 574 21.59 -4.03 41.67
N ASN A 575 20.89 -5.01 41.10
CA ASN A 575 20.08 -4.80 39.90
C ASN A 575 18.70 -4.20 40.26
N SER A 576 17.87 -3.95 39.24
CA SER A 576 16.51 -3.41 39.41
C SER A 576 15.56 -4.33 40.19
N THR A 577 15.87 -5.62 40.31
CA THR A 577 15.10 -6.59 41.12
C THR A 577 15.59 -6.71 42.56
N GLY A 578 16.66 -5.99 42.93
CA GLY A 578 17.24 -5.98 44.28
C GLY A 578 18.23 -7.12 44.55
N GLU A 579 18.64 -7.86 43.52
CA GLU A 579 19.65 -8.93 43.63
C GLU A 579 21.06 -8.35 43.53
N ILE A 580 21.99 -8.93 44.29
CA ILE A 580 23.40 -8.54 44.28
C ILE A 580 24.06 -9.05 42.99
N ILE A 581 24.35 -8.15 42.06
CA ILE A 581 25.04 -8.45 40.78
C ILE A 581 26.55 -8.22 40.85
N GLY A 582 27.03 -7.58 41.91
CA GLY A 582 28.45 -7.31 42.11
C GLY A 582 28.70 -6.58 43.42
N ILE A 583 29.92 -6.10 43.59
CA ILE A 583 30.34 -5.35 44.77
C ILE A 583 31.09 -4.10 44.32
N THR A 584 30.78 -2.97 44.93
CA THR A 584 31.45 -1.69 44.71
C THR A 584 32.28 -1.34 45.93
N ALA A 585 33.52 -0.94 45.73
CA ALA A 585 34.42 -0.45 46.75
C ALA A 585 34.85 0.98 46.45
N VAL A 586 34.65 1.87 47.43
CA VAL A 586 35.09 3.26 47.42
C VAL A 586 36.30 3.36 48.34
N ASN A 587 37.42 3.86 47.84
CA ASN A 587 38.70 3.87 48.54
C ASN A 587 39.13 5.32 48.68
N ARG A 588 39.00 5.81 49.90
CA ARG A 588 39.39 7.17 50.27
C ARG A 588 40.84 7.17 50.75
N ASP A 589 41.64 8.06 50.18
CA ASP A 589 43.01 8.28 50.66
C ASP A 589 42.95 8.96 52.04
N ILE A 590 43.54 8.31 53.04
CA ILE A 590 43.64 8.78 54.43
C ILE A 590 45.10 8.94 54.86
N THR A 591 46.03 9.02 53.89
CA THR A 591 47.48 9.12 54.16
C THR A 591 47.81 10.35 55.00
N GLU A 592 47.33 11.54 54.62
CA GLU A 592 47.55 12.78 55.38
C GLU A 592 47.05 12.66 56.83
N ARG A 593 45.87 12.03 57.02
CA ARG A 593 45.32 11.80 58.35
C ARG A 593 46.24 10.88 59.17
N LYS A 594 46.74 9.80 58.58
CA LYS A 594 47.64 8.85 59.25
C LYS A 594 48.98 9.50 59.59
N GLU A 595 49.55 10.28 58.68
CA GLU A 595 50.78 11.04 58.93
C GLU A 595 50.60 12.07 60.05
N MET A 596 49.44 12.73 60.14
CA MET A 596 49.13 13.63 61.25
C MET A 596 48.98 12.89 62.58
N GLU A 597 48.30 11.74 62.61
CA GLU A 597 48.18 10.89 63.80
C GLU A 597 49.59 10.47 64.29
N ASP A 598 50.44 9.97 63.38
CA ASP A 598 51.82 9.56 63.68
C ASP A 598 52.68 10.76 64.15
N THR A 599 52.51 11.94 63.54
CA THR A 599 53.23 13.16 63.93
C THR A 599 52.83 13.63 65.33
N ILE A 600 51.55 13.55 65.69
CA ILE A 600 51.06 13.90 67.03
C ILE A 600 51.62 12.92 68.06
N GLU A 601 51.60 11.62 67.78
CA GLU A 601 52.19 10.60 68.67
C GLU A 601 53.69 10.83 68.85
N ALA A 602 54.42 11.10 67.75
CA ALA A 602 55.85 11.41 67.81
C ALA A 602 56.14 12.67 68.63
N ALA A 603 55.39 13.76 68.41
CA ALA A 603 55.55 15.01 69.14
C ALA A 603 55.22 14.86 70.64
N ALA A 604 54.20 14.06 70.98
CA ALA A 604 53.86 13.74 72.37
C ALA A 604 54.99 12.95 73.06
N SER A 605 55.54 11.94 72.38
CA SER A 605 56.67 11.15 72.89
C SER A 605 57.95 11.99 73.04
N GLU A 606 58.21 12.89 72.10
CA GLU A 606 59.35 13.82 72.16
C GLU A 606 59.21 14.81 73.33
N TRP A 607 58.01 15.37 73.54
CA TRP A 607 57.73 16.27 74.65
C TRP A 607 57.94 15.60 76.00
N GLU A 608 57.42 14.38 76.17
CA GLU A 608 57.58 13.61 77.41
C GLU A 608 59.05 13.31 77.69
N THR A 609 59.80 12.83 76.69
CA THR A 609 61.22 12.54 76.82
C THR A 609 62.03 13.80 77.16
N THR A 610 61.74 14.92 76.50
CA THR A 610 62.42 16.19 76.75
C THR A 610 62.15 16.69 78.17
N PHE A 611 60.88 16.71 78.58
CA PHE A 611 60.45 17.15 79.89
C PHE A 611 61.11 16.35 81.02
N ASP A 612 61.21 15.03 80.86
CA ASP A 612 61.83 14.12 81.84
C ASP A 612 63.36 14.10 81.83
N SER A 613 64.00 14.49 80.74
CA SER A 613 65.46 14.58 80.65
C SER A 613 66.06 15.77 81.43
N LEU A 614 65.24 16.77 81.76
CA LEU A 614 65.68 17.96 82.50
C LEU A 614 66.14 17.60 83.91
N THR A 615 67.37 18.01 84.27
CA THR A 615 67.91 17.85 85.63
C THR A 615 67.27 18.79 86.65
N GLU A 616 66.71 19.91 86.20
CA GLU A 616 65.95 20.83 87.06
C GLU A 616 64.61 20.21 87.42
N GLN A 617 64.12 20.50 88.62
CA GLN A 617 62.81 20.04 89.05
C GLN A 617 61.76 20.91 88.37
N VAL A 618 60.94 20.32 87.50
CA VAL A 618 59.88 21.04 86.79
C VAL A 618 58.55 20.37 87.06
N TYR A 619 57.57 21.17 87.48
CA TYR A 619 56.21 20.70 87.66
C TYR A 619 55.21 21.79 87.24
N ILE A 620 54.04 21.35 86.81
CA ILE A 620 52.92 22.19 86.39
C ILE A 620 51.78 21.94 87.35
N ILE A 621 51.17 23.01 87.85
CA ILE A 621 49.99 22.94 88.74
C ILE A 621 48.81 23.71 88.16
N ASP A 622 47.59 23.27 88.47
CA ASP A 622 46.36 23.99 88.12
C ASP A 622 46.11 25.19 89.05
N ARG A 623 44.99 25.90 88.83
CA ARG A 623 44.56 27.06 89.63
C ARG A 623 44.26 26.70 91.09
N GLU A 624 43.94 25.44 91.34
CA GLU A 624 43.66 24.84 92.64
C GLU A 624 44.93 24.25 93.29
N TYR A 625 46.12 24.53 92.73
CA TYR A 625 47.43 24.10 93.22
C TYR A 625 47.67 22.58 93.17
N ARG A 626 46.88 21.83 92.39
CA ARG A 626 47.10 20.40 92.17
C ARG A 626 48.15 20.20 91.10
N VAL A 627 49.06 19.27 91.30
CA VAL A 627 50.08 18.93 90.31
C VAL A 627 49.42 18.24 89.13
N VAL A 628 49.47 18.86 87.95
CA VAL A 628 48.92 18.32 86.70
C VAL A 628 49.99 17.51 85.95
N ARG A 629 51.25 17.96 86.04
CA ARG A 629 52.43 17.30 85.47
C ARG A 629 53.65 17.54 86.35
N ALA A 630 54.56 16.58 86.38
CA ALA A 630 55.84 16.69 87.08
C ALA A 630 56.88 15.87 86.33
N ASN A 631 58.08 16.41 86.16
CA ASN A 631 59.16 15.69 85.53
C ASN A 631 59.83 14.71 86.50
N LYS A 632 60.62 13.80 85.95
CA LYS A 632 61.36 12.79 86.71
C LYS A 632 62.24 13.37 87.83
N ALA A 633 62.90 14.52 87.61
CA ALA A 633 63.74 15.16 88.62
C ALA A 633 62.95 15.66 89.85
N TYR A 634 61.75 16.20 89.63
CA TYR A 634 60.84 16.58 90.73
C TYR A 634 60.38 15.37 91.52
N ALA A 635 59.98 14.28 90.83
CA ALA A 635 59.56 13.05 91.47
C ALA A 635 60.67 12.42 92.33
N GLN A 636 61.89 12.36 91.80
CA GLN A 636 63.08 11.88 92.52
C GLN A 636 63.40 12.70 93.77
N THR A 637 63.27 14.03 93.68
CA THR A 637 63.54 14.91 94.83
C THR A 637 62.55 14.68 95.97
N LEU A 638 61.29 14.41 95.64
CA LEU A 638 60.26 14.07 96.63
C LEU A 638 60.36 12.62 97.14
N GLY A 639 61.09 11.74 96.43
CA GLY A 639 61.17 10.31 96.73
C GLY A 639 59.84 9.59 96.52
N LEU A 640 59.00 10.07 95.60
CA LEU A 640 57.68 9.53 95.30
C LEU A 640 57.64 8.99 93.86
N ASN A 641 56.72 8.05 93.59
CA ASN A 641 56.43 7.61 92.23
C ASN A 641 55.70 8.73 91.46
N PRO A 642 56.05 9.04 90.20
CA PRO A 642 55.34 10.01 89.36
C PRO A 642 53.80 9.92 89.41
N ASP A 643 53.22 8.72 89.39
CA ASP A 643 51.76 8.55 89.42
C ASP A 643 51.13 9.00 90.75
N ASP A 644 51.89 8.93 91.86
CA ASP A 644 51.44 9.35 93.18
C ASP A 644 51.51 10.88 93.38
N ILE A 645 52.08 11.61 92.43
CA ILE A 645 52.28 13.07 92.50
C ILE A 645 51.11 13.80 91.83
N ILE A 646 50.62 13.27 90.72
CA ILE A 646 49.56 13.91 89.92
C ILE A 646 48.24 13.98 90.71
N GLY A 647 47.59 15.13 90.67
CA GLY A 647 46.32 15.41 91.34
C GLY A 647 46.43 15.84 92.82
N LYS A 648 47.59 15.65 93.46
CA LYS A 648 47.86 16.10 94.84
C LYS A 648 48.25 17.57 94.87
N HIS A 649 48.03 18.24 96.00
CA HIS A 649 48.37 19.65 96.14
C HIS A 649 49.88 19.86 96.34
N CYS A 650 50.47 20.85 95.64
CA CYS A 650 51.91 21.11 95.71
C CYS A 650 52.40 21.43 97.13
N TYR A 651 51.58 22.13 97.92
CA TYR A 651 51.90 22.49 99.32
C TYR A 651 51.84 21.29 100.27
N GLU A 652 51.03 20.27 99.94
CA GLU A 652 50.98 19.00 100.68
C GLU A 652 52.25 18.19 100.41
N LEU A 653 52.64 18.09 99.14
CA LEU A 653 53.81 17.32 98.72
C LEU A 653 55.12 17.91 99.26
N VAL A 654 55.34 19.21 99.03
CA VAL A 654 56.63 19.89 99.27
C VAL A 654 56.76 20.38 100.71
N HIS A 655 55.69 20.96 101.27
CA HIS A 655 55.75 21.64 102.58
C HIS A 655 55.02 20.89 103.69
N LYS A 656 54.40 19.74 103.40
CA LYS A 656 53.58 18.96 104.35
C LYS A 656 52.51 19.83 105.03
N ARG A 657 51.88 20.72 104.26
CA ARG A 657 50.82 21.64 104.69
C ARG A 657 49.46 21.19 104.16
N ASN A 658 48.39 21.65 104.81
CA ASN A 658 47.01 21.42 104.38
C ASN A 658 46.38 22.64 103.68
N SER A 659 47.15 23.71 103.48
CA SER A 659 46.70 24.91 102.78
C SER A 659 47.85 25.56 102.00
N PRO A 660 47.54 26.35 100.95
CA PRO A 660 48.56 27.01 100.14
C PRO A 660 49.47 27.91 100.99
N CYS A 661 50.78 27.86 100.73
CA CYS A 661 51.79 28.61 101.46
C CYS A 661 51.42 30.11 101.59
N SER A 662 51.76 30.72 102.74
CA SER A 662 51.57 32.16 102.96
C SER A 662 52.32 32.97 101.91
N ASP A 663 53.55 32.56 101.58
CA ASP A 663 54.42 33.20 100.60
C ASP A 663 54.49 32.44 99.26
N CYS A 664 53.36 31.87 98.82
CA CYS A 664 53.30 31.01 97.63
C CYS A 664 53.56 31.77 96.31
N SER A 665 54.52 31.31 95.51
CA SER A 665 54.82 31.90 94.18
C SER A 665 53.60 31.90 93.25
N ALA A 666 52.78 30.85 93.25
CA ALA A 666 51.58 30.80 92.41
C ALA A 666 50.53 31.87 92.77
N LYS A 667 50.36 32.20 94.07
CA LYS A 667 49.48 33.31 94.49
C LYS A 667 49.95 34.66 93.94
N GLU A 668 51.26 34.90 93.94
CA GLU A 668 51.84 36.13 93.40
C GLU A 668 51.69 36.21 91.89
N VAL A 669 51.92 35.09 91.19
CA VAL A 669 51.72 35.01 89.73
C VAL A 669 50.27 35.29 89.35
N ILE A 670 49.28 34.80 90.11
CA ILE A 670 47.85 35.15 89.89
C ILE A 670 47.64 36.66 89.99
N ARG A 671 48.29 37.31 90.96
CA ARG A 671 48.14 38.76 91.20
C ARG A 671 48.84 39.61 90.13
N CYS A 672 50.08 39.28 89.77
CA CYS A 672 50.86 40.10 88.82
C CYS A 672 50.72 39.67 87.36
N ARG A 673 50.15 38.47 87.11
CA ARG A 673 50.02 37.85 85.79
C ARG A 673 51.35 37.74 85.02
N ASN A 674 52.48 37.69 85.74
CA ASN A 674 53.82 37.63 85.19
C ASN A 674 54.67 36.63 85.98
N LYS A 675 55.84 36.23 85.46
CA LYS A 675 56.74 35.31 86.12
C LYS A 675 57.23 35.86 87.47
N VAL A 676 57.29 35.00 88.47
CA VAL A 676 57.81 35.30 89.81
C VAL A 676 59.01 34.41 90.07
N THR A 677 60.13 35.03 90.46
CA THR A 677 61.36 34.32 90.83
C THR A 677 61.59 34.48 92.32
N LYS A 678 61.77 33.37 93.04
CA LYS A 678 62.09 33.35 94.46
C LYS A 678 63.31 32.51 94.73
N ASN A 679 64.23 33.05 95.52
CA ASN A 679 65.33 32.28 96.09
C ASN A 679 64.80 31.60 97.36
N ILE A 680 65.00 30.29 97.44
CA ILE A 680 64.56 29.43 98.52
C ILE A 680 65.81 28.99 99.28
N ASP A 681 66.01 29.58 100.46
CA ASP A 681 67.06 29.17 101.39
C ASP A 681 66.64 27.92 102.16
N ALA A 682 67.08 26.76 101.68
CA ALA A 682 66.89 25.50 102.39
C ALA A 682 67.98 25.36 103.48
N HIS A 683 67.79 26.09 104.59
CA HIS A 683 68.72 26.15 105.73
C HIS A 683 69.07 24.78 106.36
N SER A 684 68.39 23.70 106.01
CA SER A 684 68.63 22.36 106.57
C SER A 684 69.68 21.52 105.84
N ARG A 685 70.17 21.93 104.65
CA ARG A 685 71.13 21.13 103.85
C ARG A 685 72.27 21.90 103.17
N GLY A 686 72.44 23.20 103.44
CA GLY A 686 73.52 23.99 102.85
C GLY A 686 73.42 24.15 101.32
N LYS A 687 72.19 24.06 100.79
CA LYS A 687 71.89 24.22 99.36
C LYS A 687 70.99 25.42 99.11
N TYR A 688 71.27 26.15 98.04
CA TYR A 688 70.51 27.31 97.58
C TYR A 688 69.66 26.90 96.38
N TYR A 689 68.35 27.08 96.47
CA TYR A 689 67.45 26.83 95.34
C TYR A 689 66.88 28.13 94.80
N GLN A 690 66.66 28.19 93.49
CA GLN A 690 65.90 29.25 92.86
C GLN A 690 64.68 28.65 92.19
N GLY A 691 63.49 29.06 92.65
CA GLY A 691 62.22 28.70 92.06
C GLY A 691 61.72 29.80 91.13
N VAL A 692 61.45 29.47 89.87
CA VAL A 692 60.78 30.36 88.91
C VAL A 692 59.41 29.79 88.64
N THR A 693 58.35 30.57 88.89
CA THR A 693 56.97 30.19 88.57
C THR A 693 56.41 31.15 87.53
N SER A 694 55.87 30.60 86.45
CA SER A 694 55.33 31.35 85.31
C SER A 694 53.87 30.93 85.03
N PRO A 695 52.99 31.85 84.65
CA PRO A 695 51.62 31.52 84.25
C PRO A 695 51.59 30.91 82.84
N ILE A 696 50.74 29.91 82.65
CA ILE A 696 50.33 29.39 81.34
C ILE A 696 48.93 29.92 81.06
N PHE A 697 48.77 30.54 79.89
CA PHE A 697 47.51 31.15 79.45
C PHE A 697 46.77 30.24 78.46
N ASP A 698 45.44 30.31 78.45
CA ASP A 698 44.62 29.85 77.33
C ASP A 698 44.52 30.91 76.22
N ASP A 699 43.85 30.57 75.12
CA ASP A 699 43.64 31.45 73.96
C ASP A 699 42.85 32.72 74.31
N ASP A 700 42.00 32.67 75.35
CA ASP A 700 41.24 33.80 75.88
C ASP A 700 42.07 34.68 76.85
N GLY A 701 43.34 34.32 77.05
CA GLY A 701 44.29 35.03 77.90
C GLY A 701 44.06 34.81 79.39
N ASN A 702 43.26 33.84 79.84
CA ASN A 702 43.11 33.47 81.24
C ASN A 702 44.23 32.52 81.70
N ILE A 703 44.64 32.64 82.97
CA ILE A 703 45.66 31.73 83.53
C ILE A 703 44.99 30.38 83.81
N VAL A 704 45.42 29.34 83.12
CA VAL A 704 44.90 27.97 83.27
C VAL A 704 45.78 27.10 84.16
N SER A 705 47.09 27.32 84.17
CA SER A 705 48.04 26.58 85.00
C SER A 705 49.30 27.40 85.26
N PHE A 706 50.18 26.88 86.12
CA PHE A 706 51.47 27.50 86.43
C PHE A 706 52.56 26.46 86.24
N ILE A 707 53.62 26.81 85.52
CA ILE A 707 54.83 26.02 85.45
C ILE A 707 55.85 26.55 86.45
N THR A 708 56.35 25.67 87.31
CA THR A 708 57.38 25.98 88.28
C THR A 708 58.63 25.16 87.98
N SER A 709 59.75 25.83 87.72
CA SER A 709 61.07 25.21 87.70
C SER A 709 61.83 25.56 88.98
N ILE A 710 62.53 24.59 89.55
CA ILE A 710 63.38 24.77 90.73
C ILE A 710 64.78 24.27 90.39
N ARG A 711 65.73 25.21 90.41
CA ARG A 711 67.15 24.96 90.12
C ARG A 711 67.98 25.06 91.40
N ASP A 712 68.94 24.15 91.55
CA ASP A 712 70.00 24.28 92.56
C ASP A 712 71.04 25.30 92.06
N ILE A 713 71.15 26.44 92.75
CA ILE A 713 72.08 27.54 92.43
C ILE A 713 73.26 27.61 93.40
N SER A 714 73.50 26.54 94.18
CA SER A 714 74.56 26.53 95.21
C SER A 714 75.95 26.80 94.65
N GLU A 715 76.29 26.23 93.49
CA GLU A 715 77.58 26.49 92.84
C GLU A 715 77.68 27.94 92.35
N ILE A 716 76.61 28.47 91.76
CA ILE A 716 76.55 29.85 91.29
C ILE A 716 76.77 30.80 92.48
N LYS A 717 76.10 30.56 93.61
CA LYS A 717 76.28 31.36 94.83
C LYS A 717 77.70 31.30 95.38
N LYS A 718 78.32 30.11 95.42
CA LYS A 718 79.74 29.98 95.81
C LYS A 718 80.68 30.78 94.92
N ILE A 719 80.45 30.77 93.60
CA ILE A 719 81.25 31.52 92.64
C ILE A 719 81.02 33.03 92.79
N GLU A 720 79.78 33.48 92.97
CA GLU A 720 79.45 34.90 93.24
C GLU A 720 80.13 35.41 94.51
N ASP A 721 80.06 34.65 95.61
CA ASP A 721 80.68 35.01 96.87
C ASP A 721 82.22 35.09 96.74
N GLN A 722 82.83 34.15 96.00
CA GLN A 722 84.26 34.17 95.69
C GLN A 722 84.66 35.39 94.85
N LEU A 723 83.86 35.74 93.84
CA LEU A 723 84.12 36.90 92.99
C LEU A 723 84.00 38.20 93.79
N GLN A 724 82.98 38.31 94.65
CA GLN A 724 82.78 39.48 95.50
C GLN A 724 83.93 39.64 96.50
N GLN A 725 84.41 38.55 97.11
CA GLN A 725 85.62 38.57 97.94
C GLN A 725 86.86 39.00 97.15
N SER A 726 87.03 38.49 95.92
CA SER A 726 88.15 38.89 95.06
C SER A 726 88.11 40.37 94.66
N GLN A 727 86.92 40.93 94.40
CA GLN A 727 86.75 42.35 94.09
C GLN A 727 87.05 43.24 95.29
N ILE A 728 86.61 42.85 96.49
CA ILE A 728 86.94 43.56 97.74
C ILE A 728 88.46 43.55 97.97
N LEU A 729 89.11 42.40 97.80
CA LEU A 729 90.57 42.28 97.93
C LEU A 729 91.32 43.14 96.90
N ALA A 730 90.86 43.16 95.65
CA ALA A 730 91.45 44.00 94.60
C ALA A 730 91.31 45.50 94.90
N SER A 731 90.13 45.95 95.37
CA SER A 731 89.88 47.33 95.78
C SER A 731 90.75 47.76 96.98
N LEU A 732 90.99 46.84 97.92
CA LEU A 732 91.86 47.11 99.06
C LEU A 732 93.33 47.23 98.61
N GLY A 733 93.75 46.38 97.65
CA GLY A 733 95.08 46.42 97.05
C GLY A 733 95.42 47.76 96.38
N THR A 734 94.48 48.34 95.63
CA THR A 734 94.67 49.68 95.02
C THR A 734 94.77 50.79 96.05
N MET A 735 94.00 50.73 97.13
CA MET A 735 94.08 51.72 98.23
C MET A 735 95.43 51.66 98.95
N VAL A 736 95.90 50.43 99.26
CA VAL A 736 97.20 50.21 99.91
C VAL A 736 98.35 50.67 99.01
N ALA A 737 98.26 50.45 97.69
CA ALA A 737 99.24 50.95 96.73
C ALA A 737 99.27 52.49 96.68
N GLY A 738 98.12 53.16 96.77
CA GLY A 738 98.03 54.62 96.86
C GLY A 738 98.66 55.18 98.14
N ILE A 739 98.37 54.57 99.29
CA ILE A 739 98.96 54.97 100.59
C ILE A 739 100.48 54.72 100.59
N ALA A 740 100.94 53.60 100.04
CA ALA A 740 102.37 53.32 99.92
C ALA A 740 103.09 54.37 99.05
N HIS A 741 102.44 54.84 97.98
CA HIS A 741 102.98 55.91 97.13
C HIS A 741 103.06 57.26 97.86
N GLU A 742 102.05 57.61 98.68
CA GLU A 742 102.04 58.85 99.46
C GLU A 742 103.03 58.82 100.64
N VAL A 743 103.27 57.66 101.24
CA VAL A 743 104.25 57.48 102.33
C VAL A 743 105.68 57.45 101.79
N ASN A 744 105.92 56.82 100.64
CA ASN A 744 107.26 56.74 100.04
C ASN A 744 107.77 58.09 99.52
N ASN A 745 106.90 59.01 99.08
CA ASN A 745 107.30 60.33 98.59
C ASN A 745 108.07 61.20 99.63
N PRO A 746 107.55 61.42 100.86
CA PRO A 746 108.29 62.13 101.89
C PRO A 746 109.48 61.33 102.41
N LEU A 747 109.39 59.99 102.50
CA LEU A 747 110.51 59.13 102.90
C LEU A 747 111.69 59.21 101.93
N GLY A 748 111.44 59.22 100.62
CA GLY A 748 112.46 59.45 99.59
C GLY A 748 113.09 60.84 99.70
N SER A 749 112.29 61.85 100.04
CA SER A 749 112.76 63.23 100.26
C SER A 749 113.64 63.34 101.52
N VAL A 750 113.28 62.65 102.60
CA VAL A 750 114.07 62.56 103.84
C VAL A 750 115.36 61.77 103.63
N LEU A 751 115.33 60.69 102.85
CA LEU A 751 116.54 59.94 102.48
C LEU A 751 117.52 60.82 101.70
N LEU A 752 117.03 61.58 100.72
CA LEU A 752 117.86 62.48 99.92
C LEU A 752 118.49 63.61 100.76
N LEU A 753 117.73 64.17 101.71
CA LEU A 753 118.23 65.15 102.68
C LEU A 753 119.27 64.55 103.63
N SER A 754 119.11 63.28 104.02
CA SER A 754 120.08 62.59 104.86
C SER A 754 121.41 62.30 104.14
N GLU A 755 121.39 62.00 102.84
CA GLU A 755 122.59 61.79 102.03
C GLU A 755 123.36 63.11 101.77
N LEU A 756 122.65 64.24 101.66
CA LEU A 756 123.24 65.56 101.47
C LEU A 756 123.90 66.12 102.73
N LEU A 757 123.46 65.71 103.92
CA LEU A 757 124.07 66.10 105.21
C LEU A 757 125.33 65.27 105.56
N LEU A 758 125.61 64.20 104.81
CA LEU A 758 126.76 63.31 104.99
C LEU A 758 127.95 63.60 104.06
N LYS A 759 127.93 64.73 103.34
CA LYS A 759 129.06 65.29 102.54
C LYS A 759 129.35 66.71 102.98
#